data_AF-A0A7L6N3E0-F1
#
_entry.id   AF-A0A7L6N3E0-F1
#
_cell.length_a   1.000
_cell.length_b   1.000
_cell.length_c   1.000
_cell.angle_alpha   90.00
_cell.angle_beta   90.00
_cell.angle_gamma   90.00
#
_symmetry.space_group_name_H-M   'P 1'
#
loop_
_entity.id
_entity.type
_entity.pdbx_description
1 polymer ?
#
loop_
_entity_poly.entity_id
_entity_poly.type
_entity_poly.pdbx_seq_one_letter_code
_entity_poly.pdbx_strand_id
1 'polypeptide(L)'
;MTDIKPKVNDHKIPLDDKGFLLMDQVDTYFRSLFKEKLYKEAIDYLNDIKNHGPLNKHEDLIKLHDLYIEILLEIEDYPSLLNILISKEKYLETKKSKTIHQFYLAICYEGLQRIKDAIQALEAIEDHISSQNIINKYLKLALLYIQEKDISQAKNAYTYALNFDKNKANEMFLLVESDLAYQENGLIDSMKIYEDFFIKSQRKLSYLNRFIRLSIGLERYTDAYEFYKRYLDKVINQASIQAKINFFSSALPLLKELNSQAYIEANNYLNELKQRESIHFDDFNYYQILLSQLKDQQIYLKEREIIRQTFIDLDRSKVFNKLVYLKIINAKVELLHFSKNLLLEKTYEDYHLIIDDILKDDYKNTYPRMLMDTFIFVDDTTDYIFVEKVQENEFLLSYTRKDNFDLGKKITILSALILSGKLRQYQLKNNQDMELHALKSFMDMKDLGLVKIKNHQMIFLNQQAKKILNLEKDMVAFNEIQKEMSPMLYLDQLIQAKSWQVSYKQDELRLWSFLLDYDIYLLVEEVKENNLNEQDLEWKKNQNHGVLLIDISNYKSVIQYYGFSVYLDKLNDLLSQISSFSNHHSLAYKLENHHHLYILLNTRDKRVTERFSNKLSKAYEGLFNFSYAYQAMNYEFNKVKSSLIQLMAHNISQEVIYSDKSIRKQEETESLYLQTLDNIIKQKTIKLKHLYIKNWKHQKVTHIEIKPHHLNILTDKKVLNDVLDKNDLNIAYDKLIMNSLIQESKKLDKLLRWILPISIDSIKSKKAFNYLLRRLEVMKNHHVSFVLDIDDYLKLSSSDQTYLQEKEISICIKGQIRDIFTLESLKTLDYVYIDESTFNHEFNQIWIDALKKRFKHIIYDHGQETLVKADLERMDIELIKGEYAGQEND
;
A
#
# COMPACT_ATOMS: atom_id res chain seq x y z
N MET A 1 10.48 65.82 33.68
CA MET A 1 9.25 65.07 34.01
C MET A 1 9.18 63.93 33.02
N THR A 2 9.54 62.74 33.48
CA THR A 2 9.78 61.55 32.66
C THR A 2 8.47 60.80 32.44
N ASP A 3 8.06 60.66 31.18
CA ASP A 3 6.96 59.81 30.74
C ASP A 3 7.27 58.34 31.07
N ILE A 4 6.49 57.79 32.00
CA ILE A 4 6.49 56.38 32.34
C ILE A 4 5.54 55.69 31.35
N LYS A 5 6.10 54.98 30.36
CA LYS A 5 5.35 53.92 29.67
C LYS A 5 5.05 52.80 30.68
N PRO A 6 3.81 52.31 30.82
CA PRO A 6 3.51 51.21 31.72
C PRO A 6 4.23 49.94 31.25
N LYS A 7 4.81 49.19 32.20
CA LYS A 7 5.35 47.84 31.96
C LYS A 7 4.18 46.85 31.81
N VAL A 8 4.25 46.01 30.77
CA VAL A 8 3.19 45.11 30.26
C VAL A 8 2.89 43.88 31.14
N ASN A 9 3.52 43.70 32.30
CA ASN A 9 3.47 42.44 33.06
C ASN A 9 2.70 42.48 34.40
N ASP A 10 1.88 43.50 34.68
CA ASP A 10 1.18 43.63 35.98
C ASP A 10 -0.32 43.95 35.83
N HIS A 11 -0.99 43.36 34.84
CA HIS A 11 -2.45 43.45 34.75
C HIS A 11 -3.08 42.39 35.65
N LYS A 12 -3.62 42.80 36.80
CA LYS A 12 -4.40 41.92 37.66
C LYS A 12 -5.68 41.51 36.93
N ILE A 13 -5.97 40.21 36.92
CA ILE A 13 -7.25 39.67 36.44
C ILE A 13 -8.37 40.34 37.26
N PRO A 14 -9.32 41.02 36.59
CA PRO A 14 -10.35 41.78 37.29
C PRO A 14 -11.38 40.81 37.89
N LEU A 15 -11.34 40.63 39.21
CA LEU A 15 -12.24 39.74 39.94
C LEU A 15 -13.17 40.54 40.86
N ASP A 16 -14.40 40.07 41.04
CA ASP A 16 -15.31 40.56 42.08
C ASP A 16 -14.92 40.03 43.48
N ASP A 17 -15.60 40.52 44.52
CA ASP A 17 -15.35 40.11 45.91
C ASP A 17 -15.59 38.60 46.17
N LYS A 18 -16.20 37.89 45.21
CA LYS A 18 -16.48 36.45 45.25
C LYS A 18 -15.55 35.64 44.34
N GLY A 19 -14.58 36.29 43.69
CA GLY A 19 -13.61 35.64 42.79
C GLY A 19 -14.14 35.34 41.39
N PHE A 20 -15.25 35.94 40.96
CA PHE A 20 -15.73 35.84 39.57
C PHE A 20 -15.09 36.90 38.69
N LEU A 21 -14.88 36.58 37.42
CA LEU A 21 -14.36 37.51 36.42
C LEU A 21 -15.34 38.66 36.17
N LEU A 22 -14.84 39.90 36.26
CA LEU A 22 -15.57 41.12 35.91
C LEU A 22 -15.41 41.42 34.41
N MET A 23 -16.22 40.75 33.58
CA MET A 23 -16.08 40.81 32.12
C MET A 23 -16.25 42.21 31.51
N ASP A 24 -16.94 43.13 32.19
CA ASP A 24 -17.05 44.53 31.75
C ASP A 24 -15.73 45.30 31.90
N GLN A 25 -14.92 44.97 32.92
CA GLN A 25 -13.57 45.55 33.06
C GLN A 25 -12.61 44.94 32.04
N VAL A 26 -12.76 43.64 31.73
CA VAL A 26 -12.02 42.98 30.65
C VAL A 26 -12.31 43.64 29.30
N ASP A 27 -13.59 43.83 28.95
CA ASP A 27 -13.97 44.54 27.72
C ASP A 27 -13.45 45.99 27.72
N THR A 28 -13.60 46.74 28.82
CA THR A 28 -13.11 48.13 28.90
C THR A 28 -11.60 48.22 28.64
N TYR A 29 -10.81 47.32 29.23
CA TYR A 29 -9.37 47.31 29.03
C TYR A 29 -8.99 46.85 27.62
N PHE A 30 -9.61 45.79 27.10
CA PHE A 30 -9.47 45.38 25.70
C PHE A 30 -9.79 46.53 24.73
N ARG A 31 -10.89 47.25 24.93
CA ARG A 31 -11.31 48.38 24.11
C ARG A 31 -10.29 49.51 24.11
N SER A 32 -9.60 49.74 25.23
CA SER A 32 -8.52 50.73 25.32
C SER A 32 -7.34 50.34 24.43
N LEU A 33 -6.86 49.10 24.53
CA LEU A 33 -5.75 48.57 23.72
C LEU A 33 -6.12 48.50 22.23
N PHE A 34 -7.34 48.06 21.93
CA PHE A 34 -7.86 47.95 20.57
C PHE A 34 -7.93 49.34 19.88
N LYS A 35 -8.38 50.37 20.60
CA LYS A 35 -8.45 51.75 20.09
C LYS A 35 -7.06 52.36 19.85
N GLU A 36 -6.09 52.00 20.67
CA GLU A 36 -4.68 52.41 20.51
C GLU A 36 -3.92 51.59 19.46
N LYS A 37 -4.58 50.59 18.83
CA LYS A 37 -3.99 49.66 17.85
C LYS A 37 -2.86 48.80 18.43
N LEU A 38 -2.88 48.57 19.74
CA LEU A 38 -1.94 47.71 20.47
C LEU A 38 -2.41 46.25 20.39
N TYR A 39 -2.56 45.72 19.18
CA TYR A 39 -3.22 44.43 18.95
C TYR A 39 -2.50 43.24 19.58
N LYS A 40 -1.16 43.26 19.60
CA LYS A 40 -0.37 42.20 20.24
C LYS A 40 -0.63 42.16 21.75
N GLU A 41 -0.61 43.32 22.39
CA GLU A 41 -0.86 43.46 23.84
C GLU A 41 -2.30 43.07 24.19
N ALA A 42 -3.27 43.40 23.33
CA ALA A 42 -4.64 42.96 23.50
C ALA A 42 -4.79 41.44 23.38
N ILE A 43 -4.09 40.78 22.43
CA ILE A 43 -4.08 39.32 22.32
C ILE A 43 -3.43 38.67 23.54
N ASP A 44 -2.28 39.19 23.99
CA ASP A 44 -1.58 38.70 25.17
C ASP A 44 -2.45 38.82 26.42
N TYR A 45 -3.18 39.94 26.56
CA TYR A 45 -4.16 40.15 27.63
C TYR A 45 -5.31 39.14 27.56
N LEU A 46 -5.91 38.91 26.39
CA LEU A 46 -7.00 37.92 26.26
C LEU A 46 -6.50 36.50 26.56
N ASN A 47 -5.26 36.15 26.18
CA ASN A 47 -4.65 34.86 26.50
C ASN A 47 -4.44 34.69 28.01
N ASP A 48 -4.04 35.76 28.72
CA ASP A 48 -3.91 35.75 30.18
C ASP A 48 -5.27 35.51 30.86
N ILE A 49 -6.32 36.24 30.43
CA ILE A 49 -7.69 36.04 30.89
C ILE A 49 -8.19 34.61 30.60
N LYS A 50 -7.87 34.08 29.43
CA LYS A 50 -8.24 32.71 29.03
C LYS A 50 -7.57 31.66 29.92
N ASN A 51 -6.27 31.78 30.17
CA ASN A 51 -5.47 30.76 30.84
C ASN A 51 -5.58 30.81 32.37
N HIS A 52 -5.85 31.99 32.93
CA HIS A 52 -5.80 32.24 34.37
C HIS A 52 -7.10 32.80 34.96
N GLY A 53 -8.04 33.23 34.12
CA GLY A 53 -9.33 33.76 34.56
C GLY A 53 -10.35 32.65 34.91
N PRO A 54 -11.15 32.81 35.98
CA PRO A 54 -12.20 31.85 36.35
C PRO A 54 -13.43 31.99 35.44
N LEU A 55 -13.33 31.44 34.22
CA LEU A 55 -14.36 31.47 33.16
C LEU A 55 -15.50 30.46 33.42
N ASN A 56 -16.22 30.65 34.53
CA ASN A 56 -17.22 29.70 35.01
C ASN A 56 -18.63 29.93 34.44
N LYS A 57 -18.89 31.10 33.82
CA LYS A 57 -20.20 31.42 33.24
C LYS A 57 -20.17 31.31 31.73
N HIS A 58 -21.22 30.74 31.16
CA HIS A 58 -21.41 30.60 29.72
C HIS A 58 -21.38 31.95 28.97
N GLU A 59 -21.96 33.00 29.55
CA GLU A 59 -21.97 34.35 28.97
C GLU A 59 -20.57 34.97 28.88
N ASP A 60 -19.72 34.75 29.89
CA ASP A 60 -18.34 35.24 29.93
C ASP A 60 -17.49 34.57 28.83
N LEU A 61 -17.71 33.26 28.61
CA LEU A 61 -17.06 32.52 27.53
C LEU A 61 -17.45 33.07 26.15
N ILE A 62 -18.75 33.29 25.89
CA ILE A 62 -19.21 33.85 24.61
C ILE A 62 -18.61 35.24 24.40
N LYS A 63 -18.63 36.10 25.43
CA LYS A 63 -18.10 37.45 25.35
C LYS A 63 -16.59 37.44 25.08
N LEU A 64 -15.83 36.51 25.70
CA LEU A 64 -14.41 36.35 25.42
C LEU A 64 -14.14 35.90 23.97
N HIS A 65 -14.92 34.95 23.44
CA HIS A 65 -14.83 34.58 22.02
C HIS A 65 -15.13 35.76 21.09
N ASP A 66 -16.10 36.62 21.44
CA ASP A 66 -16.41 37.82 20.66
C ASP A 66 -15.25 38.81 20.62
N LEU A 67 -14.57 39.04 21.74
CA LEU A 67 -13.37 39.89 21.77
C LEU A 67 -12.24 39.32 20.89
N TYR A 68 -12.03 37.99 20.94
CA TYR A 68 -11.07 37.32 20.05
C TYR A 68 -11.47 37.45 18.58
N ILE A 69 -12.74 37.22 18.22
CA ILE A 69 -13.21 37.35 16.83
C ILE A 69 -12.98 38.78 16.33
N GLU A 70 -13.30 39.78 17.15
CA GLU A 70 -13.14 41.18 16.79
C GLU A 70 -11.68 41.54 16.49
N ILE A 71 -10.74 41.16 17.36
CA ILE A 71 -9.33 41.45 17.14
C ILE A 71 -8.73 40.66 15.98
N LEU A 72 -9.10 39.39 15.83
CA LEU A 72 -8.57 38.52 14.78
C LEU A 72 -9.09 38.89 13.39
N LEU A 73 -10.32 39.44 13.30
CA LEU A 73 -10.82 40.04 12.06
C LEU A 73 -10.06 41.31 11.69
N GLU A 74 -9.74 42.16 12.67
CA GLU A 74 -9.00 43.41 12.45
C GLU A 74 -7.56 43.15 11.97
N ILE A 75 -6.88 42.16 12.55
CA ILE A 75 -5.53 41.76 12.12
C ILE A 75 -5.53 40.73 10.97
N GLU A 76 -6.71 40.30 10.51
CA GLU A 76 -6.90 39.28 9.47
C GLU A 76 -6.06 38.00 9.73
N ASP A 77 -6.05 37.53 10.98
CA ASP A 77 -5.41 36.27 11.39
C ASP A 77 -6.38 35.09 11.26
N TYR A 78 -6.59 34.65 10.03
CA TYR A 78 -7.59 33.64 9.70
C TYR A 78 -7.35 32.25 10.31
N PRO A 79 -6.11 31.71 10.40
CA PRO A 79 -5.88 30.45 11.11
C PRO A 79 -6.36 30.49 12.56
N SER A 80 -6.00 31.53 13.30
CA SER A 80 -6.45 31.74 14.68
C SER A 80 -7.96 31.97 14.74
N LEU A 81 -8.51 32.79 13.84
CA LEU A 81 -9.95 33.08 13.78
C LEU A 81 -10.78 31.80 13.58
N LEU A 82 -10.34 30.89 12.70
CA LEU A 82 -11.03 29.62 12.46
C LEU A 82 -11.14 28.80 13.75
N ASN A 83 -10.05 28.70 14.52
CA ASN A 83 -10.03 27.95 15.77
C ASN A 83 -11.00 28.54 16.80
N ILE A 84 -11.04 29.88 16.92
CA ILE A 84 -11.97 30.58 17.81
C ILE A 84 -13.42 30.37 17.34
N LEU A 85 -13.69 30.45 16.04
CA LEU A 85 -15.03 30.24 15.48
C LEU A 85 -15.51 28.80 15.74
N ILE A 86 -14.70 27.78 15.44
CA ILE A 86 -15.05 26.37 15.71
C ILE A 86 -15.34 26.15 17.20
N SER A 87 -14.56 26.77 18.08
CA SER A 87 -14.82 26.72 19.53
C SER A 87 -16.15 27.38 19.89
N LYS A 88 -16.42 28.57 19.35
CA LYS A 88 -17.64 29.35 19.62
C LYS A 88 -18.91 28.64 19.17
N GLU A 89 -18.85 27.85 18.10
CA GLU A 89 -20.02 27.16 17.51
C GLU A 89 -20.80 26.33 18.54
N LYS A 90 -20.10 25.74 19.52
CA LYS A 90 -20.66 24.93 20.62
C LYS A 90 -21.63 25.70 21.51
N TYR A 91 -21.55 27.03 21.51
CA TYR A 91 -22.27 27.92 22.43
C TYR A 91 -23.36 28.74 21.70
N LEU A 92 -23.61 28.49 20.41
CA LEU A 92 -24.58 29.26 19.62
C LEU A 92 -25.99 28.68 19.69
N GLU A 93 -26.89 29.36 20.40
CA GLU A 93 -28.27 28.90 20.58
C GLU A 93 -29.26 29.52 19.59
N THR A 94 -29.06 30.78 19.18
CA THR A 94 -30.06 31.55 18.40
C THR A 94 -29.78 31.54 16.89
N LYS A 95 -30.83 31.55 16.06
CA LYS A 95 -30.71 31.65 14.59
C LYS A 95 -29.86 32.85 14.15
N LYS A 96 -30.08 34.02 14.76
CA LYS A 96 -29.31 35.25 14.49
C LYS A 96 -27.81 35.08 14.78
N SER A 97 -27.45 34.46 15.90
CA SER A 97 -26.05 34.22 16.26
C SER A 97 -25.36 33.24 15.29
N LYS A 98 -26.08 32.21 14.83
CA LYS A 98 -25.60 31.25 13.82
C LYS A 98 -25.39 31.90 12.46
N THR A 99 -26.27 32.81 12.04
CA THR A 99 -26.11 33.55 10.77
C THR A 99 -24.87 34.46 10.78
N ILE A 100 -24.65 35.21 11.86
CA ILE A 100 -23.44 36.05 12.01
C ILE A 100 -22.18 35.18 12.05
N HIS A 101 -22.26 34.03 12.72
CA HIS A 101 -21.17 33.06 12.76
C HIS A 101 -20.80 32.52 11.37
N GLN A 102 -21.79 32.19 10.54
CA GLN A 102 -21.57 31.77 9.15
C GLN A 102 -20.91 32.86 8.30
N PHE A 103 -21.24 34.13 8.52
CA PHE A 103 -20.54 35.25 7.86
C PHE A 103 -19.06 35.28 8.22
N TYR A 104 -18.70 35.09 9.49
CA TYR A 104 -17.30 35.07 9.91
C TYR A 104 -16.57 33.82 9.38
N LEU A 105 -17.22 32.66 9.35
CA LEU A 105 -16.66 31.46 8.74
C LEU A 105 -16.39 31.65 7.24
N ALA A 106 -17.31 32.28 6.51
CA ALA A 106 -17.11 32.58 5.09
C ALA A 106 -15.89 33.48 4.84
N ILE A 107 -15.75 34.56 5.63
CA ILE A 107 -14.58 35.46 5.56
C ILE A 107 -13.29 34.68 5.88
N CYS A 108 -13.35 33.83 6.91
CA CYS A 108 -12.21 33.02 7.33
C CYS A 108 -11.78 31.99 6.27
N TYR A 109 -12.74 31.29 5.66
CA TYR A 109 -12.47 30.29 4.63
C TYR A 109 -11.88 30.90 3.37
N GLU A 110 -12.36 32.08 2.95
CA GLU A 110 -11.74 32.82 1.86
C GLU A 110 -10.28 33.14 2.18
N GLY A 111 -10.00 33.70 3.35
CA GLY A 111 -8.65 34.04 3.78
C GLY A 111 -7.68 32.86 3.80
N LEU A 112 -8.19 31.66 4.11
CA LEU A 112 -7.46 30.39 4.09
C LEU A 112 -7.44 29.70 2.70
N GLN A 113 -7.92 30.37 1.65
CA GLN A 113 -8.02 29.82 0.28
C GLN A 113 -8.91 28.57 0.16
N ARG A 114 -9.86 28.37 1.09
CA ARG A 114 -10.88 27.31 1.06
C ARG A 114 -12.13 27.81 0.35
N ILE A 115 -12.01 28.12 -0.93
CA ILE A 115 -12.99 28.91 -1.69
C ILE A 115 -14.37 28.24 -1.75
N LYS A 116 -14.42 26.92 -1.94
CA LYS A 116 -15.68 26.16 -1.95
C LYS A 116 -16.43 26.21 -0.62
N ASP A 117 -15.70 26.11 0.49
CA ASP A 117 -16.28 26.20 1.83
C ASP A 117 -16.80 27.61 2.12
N ALA A 118 -16.09 28.64 1.61
CA ALA A 118 -16.53 30.04 1.70
C ALA A 118 -17.82 30.29 0.91
N ILE A 119 -17.93 29.74 -0.30
CA ILE A 119 -19.15 29.81 -1.13
C ILE A 119 -20.31 29.15 -0.39
N GLN A 120 -20.12 27.91 0.08
CA GLN A 120 -21.16 27.17 0.81
C GLN A 120 -21.62 27.90 2.06
N ALA A 121 -20.69 28.49 2.83
CA ALA A 121 -21.00 29.26 4.02
C ALA A 121 -21.82 30.52 3.71
N LEU A 122 -21.53 31.22 2.59
CA LEU A 122 -22.30 32.39 2.16
C LEU A 122 -23.68 32.02 1.60
N GLU A 123 -23.78 30.92 0.86
CA GLU A 123 -25.06 30.45 0.30
C GLU A 123 -26.03 29.97 1.38
N ALA A 124 -25.51 29.43 2.48
CA ALA A 124 -26.31 29.01 3.63
C ALA A 124 -27.02 30.17 4.35
N ILE A 125 -26.61 31.42 4.11
CA ILE A 125 -27.19 32.61 4.72
C ILE A 125 -28.44 33.03 3.95
N GLU A 126 -29.61 32.99 4.59
CA GLU A 126 -30.88 33.46 4.01
C GLU A 126 -30.85 34.98 3.71
N ASP A 127 -31.52 35.42 2.63
CA ASP A 127 -31.54 36.83 2.18
C ASP A 127 -32.46 37.75 3.01
N HIS A 128 -32.75 37.38 4.26
CA HIS A 128 -33.52 38.19 5.21
C HIS A 128 -32.63 39.14 6.03
N ILE A 129 -31.57 39.66 5.43
CA ILE A 129 -30.59 40.58 6.05
C ILE A 129 -30.71 41.99 5.48
N SER A 130 -30.05 42.99 6.08
CA SER A 130 -30.09 44.37 5.58
C SER A 130 -29.56 44.46 4.14
N SER A 131 -30.11 45.37 3.32
CA SER A 131 -29.71 45.52 1.91
C SER A 131 -28.20 45.69 1.73
N GLN A 132 -27.53 46.40 2.64
CA GLN A 132 -26.07 46.55 2.64
C GLN A 132 -25.34 45.20 2.81
N ASN A 133 -25.83 44.33 3.68
CA ASN A 133 -25.25 43.02 3.91
C ASN A 133 -25.55 42.05 2.76
N ILE A 134 -26.71 42.17 2.10
CA ILE A 134 -27.02 41.45 0.86
C ILE A 134 -26.01 41.84 -0.22
N ILE A 135 -25.79 43.14 -0.45
CA ILE A 135 -24.82 43.63 -1.44
C ILE A 135 -23.42 43.06 -1.15
N ASN A 136 -22.95 43.14 0.09
CA ASN A 136 -21.65 42.61 0.49
C ASN A 136 -21.55 41.09 0.29
N LYS A 137 -22.59 40.32 0.64
CA LYS A 137 -22.66 38.86 0.43
C LYS A 137 -22.49 38.53 -1.06
N TYR A 138 -23.26 39.16 -1.93
CA TYR A 138 -23.26 38.84 -3.36
C TYR A 138 -22.03 39.35 -4.11
N LEU A 139 -21.47 40.50 -3.73
CA LEU A 139 -20.16 40.94 -4.24
C LEU A 139 -19.05 39.98 -3.81
N LYS A 140 -19.13 39.44 -2.59
CA LYS A 140 -18.18 38.44 -2.11
C LYS A 140 -18.30 37.12 -2.84
N LEU A 141 -19.53 36.61 -3.03
CA LEU A 141 -19.80 35.45 -3.87
C LEU A 141 -19.25 35.64 -5.28
N ALA A 142 -19.43 36.81 -5.88
CA ALA A 142 -18.87 37.12 -7.19
C ALA A 142 -17.33 36.97 -7.21
N LEU A 143 -16.61 37.52 -6.21
CA LEU A 143 -15.16 37.36 -6.09
C LEU A 143 -14.73 35.90 -5.91
N LEU A 144 -15.46 35.12 -5.11
CA LEU A 144 -15.16 33.71 -4.88
C LEU A 144 -15.39 32.86 -6.13
N TYR A 145 -16.50 33.09 -6.85
CA TYR A 145 -16.79 32.42 -8.11
C TYR A 145 -15.75 32.75 -9.19
N ILE A 146 -15.23 33.99 -9.23
CA ILE A 146 -14.11 34.36 -10.10
C ILE A 146 -12.86 33.55 -9.77
N GLN A 147 -12.57 33.33 -8.48
CA GLN A 147 -11.40 32.55 -8.04
C GLN A 147 -11.52 31.06 -8.40
N GLU A 148 -12.73 30.48 -8.33
CA GLU A 148 -13.04 29.12 -8.81
C GLU A 148 -13.18 29.03 -10.34
N LYS A 149 -13.02 30.14 -11.07
CA LYS A 149 -13.17 30.25 -12.54
C LYS A 149 -14.59 29.97 -13.04
N ASP A 150 -15.62 30.09 -12.20
CA ASP A 150 -17.02 30.04 -12.61
C ASP A 150 -17.55 31.46 -12.94
N ILE A 151 -17.24 31.91 -14.15
CA ILE A 151 -17.58 33.27 -14.59
C ILE A 151 -19.09 33.47 -14.72
N SER A 152 -19.85 32.41 -15.01
CA SER A 152 -21.31 32.51 -15.15
C SER A 152 -21.96 32.84 -13.81
N GLN A 153 -21.61 32.10 -12.75
CA GLN A 153 -22.13 32.37 -11.41
C GLN A 153 -21.61 33.69 -10.85
N ALA A 154 -20.36 34.05 -11.15
CA ALA A 154 -19.82 35.36 -10.76
C ALA A 154 -20.64 36.52 -11.32
N LYS A 155 -21.00 36.46 -12.61
CA LYS A 155 -21.86 37.47 -13.26
C LYS A 155 -23.26 37.50 -12.65
N ASN A 156 -23.86 36.33 -12.40
CA ASN A 156 -25.18 36.25 -11.77
C ASN A 156 -25.19 36.90 -10.38
N ALA A 157 -24.20 36.59 -9.55
CA ALA A 157 -24.05 37.17 -8.21
C ALA A 157 -23.82 38.70 -8.27
N TYR A 158 -22.97 39.15 -9.19
CA TYR A 158 -22.74 40.58 -9.42
C TYR A 158 -24.02 41.31 -9.87
N THR A 159 -24.77 40.76 -10.83
CA THR A 159 -26.06 41.32 -11.29
C THR A 159 -27.08 41.34 -10.16
N TYR A 160 -27.10 40.31 -9.31
CA TYR A 160 -27.98 40.27 -8.15
C TYR A 160 -27.65 41.40 -7.17
N ALA A 161 -26.37 41.68 -6.89
CA ALA A 161 -25.96 42.81 -6.06
C ALA A 161 -26.39 44.18 -6.64
N LEU A 162 -26.33 44.35 -7.96
CA LEU A 162 -26.76 45.58 -8.65
C LEU A 162 -28.24 45.88 -8.47
N ASN A 163 -29.08 44.87 -8.27
CA ASN A 163 -30.50 45.08 -8.02
C ASN A 163 -30.75 45.84 -6.71
N PHE A 164 -29.84 45.73 -5.74
CA PHE A 164 -29.92 46.38 -4.42
C PHE A 164 -29.11 47.67 -4.32
N ASP A 165 -28.07 47.87 -5.14
CA ASP A 165 -27.31 49.12 -5.26
C ASP A 165 -27.02 49.46 -6.72
N LYS A 166 -28.01 50.10 -7.36
CA LYS A 166 -27.92 50.51 -8.78
C LYS A 166 -26.86 51.57 -9.04
N ASN A 167 -26.51 52.35 -8.02
CA ASN A 167 -25.55 53.45 -8.13
C ASN A 167 -24.11 53.01 -7.86
N LYS A 168 -23.89 51.74 -7.50
CA LYS A 168 -22.58 51.17 -7.15
C LYS A 168 -21.85 52.02 -6.11
N ALA A 169 -22.58 52.46 -5.06
CA ALA A 169 -21.99 53.22 -3.97
C ALA A 169 -20.93 52.41 -3.21
N ASN A 170 -21.06 51.08 -3.19
CA ASN A 170 -20.05 50.18 -2.66
C ASN A 170 -18.82 50.05 -3.58
N GLU A 171 -17.66 50.51 -3.13
CA GLU A 171 -16.41 50.47 -3.91
C GLU A 171 -16.01 49.07 -4.38
N MET A 172 -16.46 48.01 -3.69
CA MET A 172 -16.17 46.62 -4.06
C MET A 172 -16.75 46.21 -5.42
N PHE A 173 -17.75 46.94 -5.95
CA PHE A 173 -18.22 46.74 -7.34
C PHE A 173 -17.07 46.90 -8.34
N LEU A 174 -16.19 47.88 -8.16
CA LEU A 174 -15.03 48.13 -9.04
C LEU A 174 -14.01 46.99 -8.95
N LEU A 175 -13.83 46.41 -7.74
CA LEU A 175 -12.90 45.29 -7.57
C LEU A 175 -13.40 44.03 -8.29
N VAL A 176 -14.71 43.73 -8.20
CA VAL A 176 -15.34 42.61 -8.92
C VAL A 176 -15.25 42.83 -10.44
N GLU A 177 -15.54 44.04 -10.91
CA GLU A 177 -15.46 44.39 -12.34
C GLU A 177 -14.04 44.22 -12.89
N SER A 178 -13.02 44.66 -12.14
CA SER A 178 -11.62 44.48 -12.50
C SER A 178 -11.24 43.00 -12.57
N ASP A 179 -11.64 42.19 -11.59
CA ASP A 179 -11.32 40.76 -11.55
C ASP A 179 -12.09 39.95 -12.61
N LEU A 180 -13.31 40.36 -12.99
CA LEU A 180 -14.04 39.79 -14.13
C LEU A 180 -13.32 40.08 -15.45
N ALA A 181 -12.96 41.35 -15.68
CA ALA A 181 -12.24 41.76 -16.88
C ALA A 181 -10.88 41.06 -17.01
N TYR A 182 -10.21 40.79 -15.88
CA TYR A 182 -8.98 40.01 -15.84
C TYR A 182 -9.17 38.59 -16.36
N GLN A 183 -10.22 37.88 -15.92
CA GLN A 183 -10.48 36.50 -16.37
C GLN A 183 -10.96 36.42 -17.82
N GLU A 184 -11.57 37.47 -18.34
CA GLU A 184 -12.00 37.58 -19.73
C GLU A 184 -10.86 38.01 -20.69
N ASN A 185 -9.60 37.95 -20.23
CA ASN A 185 -8.39 38.36 -20.94
C ASN A 185 -8.31 39.86 -21.29
N GLY A 186 -9.13 40.70 -20.65
CA GLY A 186 -9.14 42.16 -20.78
C GLY A 186 -8.18 42.85 -19.80
N LEU A 187 -6.87 42.55 -19.88
CA LEU A 187 -5.87 43.06 -18.91
C LEU A 187 -5.80 44.60 -18.82
N ILE A 188 -5.94 45.29 -19.95
CA ILE A 188 -5.90 46.76 -20.02
C ILE A 188 -7.12 47.37 -19.32
N ASP A 189 -8.31 46.83 -19.58
CA ASP A 189 -9.55 47.32 -18.98
C ASP A 189 -9.62 46.97 -17.49
N SER A 190 -9.15 45.77 -17.11
CA SER A 190 -8.98 45.37 -15.72
C SER A 190 -8.09 46.33 -14.93
N MET A 191 -6.96 46.77 -15.52
CA MET A 191 -6.06 47.75 -14.90
C MET A 191 -6.73 49.11 -14.69
N LYS A 192 -7.41 49.66 -15.71
CA LYS A 192 -8.11 50.94 -15.58
C LYS A 192 -9.16 50.91 -14.46
N ILE A 193 -9.96 49.84 -14.39
CA ILE A 193 -10.99 49.68 -13.37
C ILE A 193 -10.36 49.53 -11.98
N TYR A 194 -9.25 48.81 -11.86
CA TYR A 194 -8.52 48.71 -10.60
C TYR A 194 -7.92 50.05 -10.15
N GLU A 195 -7.39 50.87 -11.06
CA GLU A 195 -6.88 52.21 -10.75
C GLU A 195 -8.00 53.11 -10.20
N ASP A 196 -9.20 53.03 -10.77
CA ASP A 196 -10.39 53.72 -10.26
C ASP A 196 -10.77 53.25 -8.84
N PHE A 197 -10.71 51.95 -8.58
CA PHE A 197 -10.88 51.40 -7.23
C PHE A 197 -9.80 51.93 -6.28
N PHE A 198 -8.54 51.96 -6.71
CA PHE A 198 -7.40 52.38 -5.91
C PHE A 198 -7.47 53.86 -5.50
N ILE A 199 -8.01 54.71 -6.36
CA ILE A 199 -8.22 56.14 -6.10
C ILE A 199 -9.38 56.34 -5.12
N LYS A 200 -10.50 55.64 -5.33
CA LYS A 200 -11.72 55.84 -4.54
C LYS A 200 -11.64 55.18 -3.16
N SER A 201 -10.96 54.04 -3.05
CA SER A 201 -11.07 53.20 -1.85
C SER A 201 -10.21 53.59 -0.66
N GLN A 202 -10.84 53.58 0.52
CA GLN A 202 -10.14 53.68 1.80
C GLN A 202 -9.39 52.38 2.17
N ARG A 203 -9.74 51.23 1.57
CA ARG A 203 -9.16 49.90 1.85
C ARG A 203 -8.09 49.47 0.86
N LYS A 204 -7.55 50.41 0.08
CA LYS A 204 -6.59 50.13 -1.01
C LYS A 204 -5.33 49.36 -0.61
N LEU A 205 -4.88 49.46 0.64
CA LEU A 205 -3.70 48.73 1.12
C LEU A 205 -3.91 47.21 1.17
N SER A 206 -5.14 46.74 1.40
CA SER A 206 -5.46 45.30 1.46
C SER A 206 -5.45 44.61 0.08
N TYR A 207 -5.48 45.38 -1.01
CA TYR A 207 -5.64 44.87 -2.38
C TYR A 207 -4.50 45.24 -3.33
N LEU A 208 -3.37 45.73 -2.79
CA LEU A 208 -2.18 46.11 -3.56
C LEU A 208 -1.64 44.99 -4.45
N ASN A 209 -1.87 43.74 -4.06
CA ASN A 209 -1.49 42.56 -4.82
C ASN A 209 -2.10 42.52 -6.23
N ARG A 210 -3.29 43.10 -6.43
CA ARG A 210 -3.96 43.15 -7.73
C ARG A 210 -3.20 44.03 -8.73
N PHE A 211 -2.69 45.19 -8.30
CA PHE A 211 -1.84 46.04 -9.14
C PHE A 211 -0.59 45.28 -9.61
N ILE A 212 0.11 44.64 -8.67
CA ILE A 212 1.34 43.88 -8.96
C ILE A 212 1.06 42.77 -9.97
N ARG A 213 0.00 41.97 -9.76
CA ARG A 213 -0.40 40.89 -10.66
C ARG A 213 -0.76 41.40 -12.05
N LEU A 214 -1.53 42.49 -12.15
CA LEU A 214 -1.94 43.08 -13.43
C LEU A 214 -0.74 43.66 -14.19
N SER A 215 0.16 44.36 -13.51
CA SER A 215 1.37 44.91 -14.12
C SER A 215 2.33 43.84 -14.61
N ILE A 216 2.48 42.72 -13.88
CA ILE A 216 3.22 41.54 -14.35
C ILE A 216 2.55 40.96 -15.61
N GLY A 217 1.22 40.78 -15.59
CA GLY A 217 0.47 40.26 -16.75
C GLY A 217 0.54 41.14 -17.99
N LEU A 218 0.72 42.45 -17.83
CA LEU A 218 0.95 43.43 -18.91
C LEU A 218 2.43 43.58 -19.28
N GLU A 219 3.33 42.76 -18.73
CA GLU A 219 4.78 42.81 -18.92
C GLU A 219 5.43 44.16 -18.49
N ARG A 220 4.76 44.91 -17.60
CA ARG A 220 5.23 46.18 -17.03
C ARG A 220 6.00 45.95 -15.73
N TYR A 221 7.10 45.21 -15.82
CA TYR A 221 7.88 44.78 -14.64
C TYR A 221 8.47 45.97 -13.85
N THR A 222 8.93 47.03 -14.53
CA THR A 222 9.48 48.22 -13.88
C THR A 222 8.44 48.93 -13.02
N ASP A 223 7.24 49.17 -13.57
CA ASP A 223 6.13 49.81 -12.87
C ASP A 223 5.69 48.98 -11.64
N ALA A 224 5.66 47.66 -11.78
CA ALA A 224 5.35 46.75 -10.68
C ALA A 224 6.40 46.83 -9.56
N TYR A 225 7.69 46.94 -9.91
CA TYR A 225 8.79 46.99 -8.95
C TYR A 225 8.87 48.32 -8.21
N GLU A 226 8.67 49.44 -8.91
CA GLU A 226 8.57 50.75 -8.27
C GLU A 226 7.37 50.83 -7.33
N PHE A 227 6.23 50.26 -7.74
CA PHE A 227 5.04 50.16 -6.89
C PHE A 227 5.31 49.31 -5.65
N TYR A 228 5.90 48.12 -5.81
CA TYR A 228 6.30 47.28 -4.68
C TYR A 228 7.17 48.03 -3.68
N LYS A 229 8.24 48.70 -4.16
CA LYS A 229 9.18 49.42 -3.30
C LYS A 229 8.51 50.60 -2.57
N ARG A 230 7.61 51.31 -3.25
CA ARG A 230 6.87 52.46 -2.68
C ARG A 230 5.94 52.07 -1.54
N TYR A 231 5.37 50.87 -1.57
CA TYR A 231 4.37 50.41 -0.60
C TYR A 231 4.90 49.39 0.42
N LEU A 232 6.14 48.91 0.27
CA LEU A 232 6.76 47.91 1.14
C LEU A 232 6.68 48.30 2.63
N ASP A 233 7.17 49.48 3.01
CA ASP A 233 7.18 49.93 4.41
C ASP A 233 5.76 50.07 4.97
N LYS A 234 4.79 50.46 4.14
CA LYS A 234 3.39 50.58 4.55
C LYS A 234 2.76 49.21 4.81
N VAL A 235 3.11 48.22 3.99
CA VAL A 235 2.63 46.84 4.11
C VAL A 235 3.27 46.14 5.30
N ILE A 236 4.57 46.32 5.55
CA ILE A 236 5.25 45.70 6.71
C ILE A 236 4.60 46.16 8.01
N ASN A 237 4.29 47.46 8.11
CA ASN A 237 3.71 48.09 9.29
C ASN A 237 2.19 47.95 9.42
N GLN A 238 1.50 47.37 8.43
CA GLN A 238 0.05 47.17 8.55
C GLN A 238 -0.28 46.05 9.55
N ALA A 239 -1.45 46.10 10.16
CA ALA A 239 -1.87 45.06 11.12
C ALA A 239 -2.25 43.76 10.40
N SER A 240 -2.97 43.87 9.27
CA SER A 240 -3.44 42.71 8.51
C SER A 240 -2.31 41.77 8.09
N ILE A 241 -2.40 40.53 8.54
CA ILE A 241 -1.47 39.47 8.17
C ILE A 241 -1.77 38.94 6.77
N GLN A 242 -3.04 38.77 6.41
CA GLN A 242 -3.40 38.29 5.08
C GLN A 242 -2.99 39.27 3.97
N ALA A 243 -3.16 40.58 4.17
CA ALA A 243 -2.73 41.57 3.20
C ALA A 243 -1.21 41.52 2.98
N LYS A 244 -0.41 41.25 4.03
CA LYS A 244 1.04 40.99 3.90
C LYS A 244 1.29 39.75 3.05
N ILE A 245 0.64 38.63 3.38
CA ILE A 245 0.77 37.37 2.64
C ILE A 245 0.44 37.58 1.15
N ASN A 246 -0.68 38.23 0.84
CA ASN A 246 -1.12 38.50 -0.53
C ASN A 246 -0.14 39.42 -1.29
N PHE A 247 0.40 40.45 -0.63
CA PHE A 247 1.37 41.37 -1.21
C PHE A 247 2.68 40.68 -1.53
N PHE A 248 3.30 39.99 -0.56
CA PHE A 248 4.58 39.30 -0.77
C PHE A 248 4.43 38.14 -1.77
N SER A 249 3.38 37.32 -1.67
CA SER A 249 3.17 36.22 -2.62
C SER A 249 3.02 36.69 -4.07
N SER A 250 2.35 37.83 -4.29
CA SER A 250 2.19 38.40 -5.64
C SER A 250 3.45 39.10 -6.15
N ALA A 251 4.32 39.56 -5.24
CA ALA A 251 5.60 40.18 -5.57
C ALA A 251 6.72 39.15 -5.83
N LEU A 252 6.62 37.91 -5.33
CA LEU A 252 7.68 36.89 -5.50
C LEU A 252 8.08 36.64 -6.97
N PRO A 253 7.15 36.48 -7.94
CA PRO A 253 7.53 36.31 -9.35
C PRO A 253 8.35 37.49 -9.89
N LEU A 254 7.97 38.71 -9.49
CA LEU A 254 8.66 39.95 -9.88
C LEU A 254 10.07 40.05 -9.27
N LEU A 255 10.20 39.75 -7.97
CA LEU A 255 11.47 39.83 -7.26
C LEU A 255 12.46 38.76 -7.73
N LYS A 256 11.96 37.57 -8.09
CA LYS A 256 12.78 36.48 -8.64
C LYS A 256 13.50 36.90 -9.93
N GLU A 257 12.82 37.67 -10.79
CA GLU A 257 13.36 38.14 -12.06
C GLU A 257 14.28 39.37 -11.91
N LEU A 258 13.99 40.27 -10.95
CA LEU A 258 14.67 41.57 -10.86
C LEU A 258 15.69 41.71 -9.72
N ASN A 259 15.54 40.99 -8.61
CA ASN A 259 16.39 41.13 -7.42
C ASN A 259 16.37 39.89 -6.52
N SER A 260 17.35 39.01 -6.70
CA SER A 260 17.48 37.74 -5.98
C SER A 260 17.59 37.88 -4.45
N GLN A 261 18.22 38.94 -3.95
CA GLN A 261 18.35 39.19 -2.51
C GLN A 261 17.01 39.59 -1.89
N ALA A 262 16.30 40.54 -2.51
CA ALA A 262 14.97 40.95 -2.07
C ALA A 262 13.96 39.79 -2.15
N TYR A 263 14.12 38.89 -3.12
CA TYR A 263 13.35 37.66 -3.22
C TYR A 263 13.53 36.75 -1.99
N ILE A 264 14.78 36.51 -1.56
CA ILE A 264 15.08 35.68 -0.38
C ILE A 264 14.45 36.28 0.88
N GLU A 265 14.61 37.58 1.09
CA GLU A 265 14.06 38.29 2.25
C GLU A 265 12.53 38.23 2.29
N ALA A 266 11.87 38.53 1.17
CA ALA A 266 10.41 38.43 1.04
C ALA A 266 9.90 37.00 1.25
N ASN A 267 10.62 36.00 0.75
CA ASN A 267 10.25 34.60 0.89
C ASN A 267 10.39 34.10 2.34
N ASN A 268 11.46 34.49 3.03
CA ASN A 268 11.64 34.17 4.45
C ASN A 268 10.54 34.81 5.31
N TYR A 269 10.27 36.10 5.11
CA TYR A 269 9.21 36.80 5.82
C TYR A 269 7.82 36.19 5.55
N LEU A 270 7.55 35.79 4.30
CA LEU A 270 6.31 35.08 3.95
C LEU A 270 6.19 33.73 4.68
N ASN A 271 7.29 32.99 4.81
CA ASN A 271 7.31 31.72 5.53
C ASN A 271 7.10 31.90 7.03
N GLU A 272 7.72 32.91 7.64
CA GLU A 272 7.49 33.28 9.05
C GLU A 272 6.01 33.62 9.30
N LEU A 273 5.41 34.44 8.43
CA LEU A 273 3.99 34.76 8.52
C LEU A 273 3.10 33.52 8.41
N LYS A 274 3.43 32.57 7.53
CA LYS A 274 2.64 31.33 7.33
C LYS A 274 2.83 30.30 8.45
N GLN A 275 3.99 30.29 9.10
CA GLN A 275 4.36 29.29 10.13
C GLN A 275 4.09 29.78 11.56
N ARG A 276 3.52 30.97 11.75
CA ARG A 276 3.14 31.49 13.06
C ARG A 276 2.23 30.51 13.82
N GLU A 277 2.38 30.48 15.14
CA GLU A 277 1.51 29.70 16.01
C GLU A 277 0.10 30.29 15.98
N SER A 278 -0.91 29.45 15.72
CA SER A 278 -2.32 29.87 15.75
C SER A 278 -2.86 29.86 17.17
N ILE A 279 -3.73 30.81 17.50
CA ILE A 279 -4.43 30.84 18.79
C ILE A 279 -5.48 29.72 18.81
N HIS A 280 -5.52 28.95 19.91
CA HIS A 280 -6.52 27.91 20.16
C HIS A 280 -7.29 28.24 21.44
N PHE A 281 -8.62 28.05 21.44
CA PHE A 281 -9.46 28.32 22.62
C PHE A 281 -9.67 27.06 23.50
N ASP A 282 -9.87 25.89 22.90
CA ASP A 282 -10.05 24.63 23.64
C ASP A 282 -8.87 23.67 23.45
N ASP A 283 -8.41 23.02 24.53
CA ASP A 283 -7.53 21.83 24.47
C ASP A 283 -8.25 20.61 23.86
N PHE A 284 -9.58 20.66 23.69
CA PHE A 284 -10.35 19.61 23.03
C PHE A 284 -10.19 19.61 21.49
N ASN A 285 -9.61 20.66 20.90
CA ASN A 285 -9.28 20.70 19.47
C ASN A 285 -8.10 19.79 19.09
N TYR A 286 -7.36 19.22 20.05
CA TYR A 286 -6.31 18.25 19.76
C TYR A 286 -6.84 16.97 19.10
N TYR A 287 -8.05 16.52 19.46
CA TYR A 287 -8.69 15.41 18.77
C TYR A 287 -9.00 15.76 17.31
N GLN A 288 -9.40 17.00 17.02
CA GLN A 288 -9.62 17.45 15.64
C GLN A 288 -8.31 17.61 14.87
N ILE A 289 -7.22 18.05 15.51
CA ILE A 289 -5.87 18.09 14.91
C ILE A 289 -5.38 16.66 14.60
N LEU A 290 -5.54 15.72 15.54
CA LEU A 290 -5.21 14.30 15.33
C LEU A 290 -6.08 13.67 14.23
N LEU A 291 -7.36 14.01 14.17
CA LEU A 291 -8.28 13.54 13.13
C LEU A 291 -8.05 14.23 11.77
N SER A 292 -7.60 15.49 11.71
CA SER A 292 -7.24 16.15 10.46
C SER A 292 -5.97 15.57 9.86
N GLN A 293 -5.05 15.10 10.70
CA GLN A 293 -3.86 14.35 10.25
C GLN A 293 -4.17 12.98 9.62
N LEU A 294 -5.36 12.42 9.85
CA LEU A 294 -5.83 11.25 9.11
C LEU A 294 -6.33 11.62 7.70
N LYS A 295 -6.70 12.89 7.46
CA LYS A 295 -7.19 13.37 6.17
C LYS A 295 -6.07 13.84 5.25
N ASP A 296 -4.98 14.35 5.80
CA ASP A 296 -3.83 14.78 5.01
C ASP A 296 -2.97 13.59 4.58
N GLN A 297 -3.00 13.27 3.28
CA GLN A 297 -2.08 12.31 2.65
C GLN A 297 -0.68 12.91 2.55
N GLN A 298 0.00 13.11 3.69
CA GLN A 298 1.41 13.50 3.68
C GLN A 298 2.26 12.30 3.24
N ILE A 299 3.04 12.50 2.19
CA ILE A 299 4.01 11.52 1.71
C ILE A 299 5.30 11.71 2.52
N TYR A 300 5.61 10.74 3.38
CA TYR A 300 6.87 10.72 4.13
C TYR A 300 7.94 9.94 3.36
N LEU A 301 9.18 10.43 3.40
CA LEU A 301 10.32 9.76 2.75
C LEU A 301 11.01 8.77 3.70
N LYS A 302 10.98 9.06 5.01
CA LYS A 302 11.60 8.23 6.04
C LYS A 302 10.63 7.94 7.18
N GLU A 303 10.68 6.72 7.69
CA GLU A 303 9.91 6.30 8.87
C GLU A 303 10.13 7.21 10.08
N ARG A 304 11.38 7.61 10.32
CA ARG A 304 11.78 8.53 11.39
C ARG A 304 11.05 9.88 11.33
N GLU A 305 10.72 10.37 10.14
CA GLU A 305 9.99 11.63 9.97
C GLU A 305 8.54 11.51 10.42
N ILE A 306 7.92 10.34 10.21
CA ILE A 306 6.56 10.03 10.65
C ILE A 306 6.48 10.09 12.18
N ILE A 307 7.41 9.41 12.86
CA ILE A 307 7.50 9.38 14.32
C ILE A 307 7.78 10.78 14.85
N ARG A 308 8.76 11.49 14.28
CA ARG A 308 9.11 12.85 14.70
C ARG A 308 7.95 13.83 14.54
N GLN A 309 7.25 13.80 13.41
CA GLN A 309 6.12 14.68 13.17
C GLN A 309 4.99 14.41 14.17
N THR A 310 4.66 13.13 14.37
CA THR A 310 3.68 12.71 15.38
C THR A 310 4.06 13.22 16.77
N PHE A 311 5.36 13.20 17.12
CA PHE A 311 5.83 13.70 18.41
C PHE A 311 5.81 15.23 18.52
N ILE A 312 6.15 15.97 17.45
CA ILE A 312 5.98 17.42 17.40
C ILE A 312 4.52 17.78 17.66
N ASP A 313 3.60 17.04 17.05
CA ASP A 313 2.17 17.32 17.17
C ASP A 313 1.63 16.97 18.56
N LEU A 314 2.13 15.91 19.17
CA LEU A 314 1.82 15.55 20.55
C LEU A 314 2.40 16.54 21.57
N ASP A 315 3.64 17.01 21.38
CA ASP A 315 4.33 17.94 22.29
C ASP A 315 3.64 19.31 22.36
N ARG A 316 2.99 19.74 21.28
CA ARG A 316 2.17 20.97 21.25
C ARG A 316 1.07 20.98 22.31
N SER A 317 0.54 19.81 22.68
CA SER A 317 -0.49 19.69 23.72
C SER A 317 -0.02 20.11 25.11
N LYS A 318 1.30 20.14 25.37
CA LYS A 318 1.91 20.36 26.70
C LYS A 318 1.38 19.41 27.79
N VAL A 319 0.71 18.32 27.39
CA VAL A 319 0.15 17.29 28.29
C VAL A 319 1.24 16.37 28.84
N PHE A 320 2.28 16.14 28.05
CA PHE A 320 3.33 15.16 28.31
C PHE A 320 4.61 15.84 28.77
N ASN A 321 5.23 15.31 29.82
CA ASN A 321 6.59 15.66 30.23
C ASN A 321 7.62 15.08 29.24
N LYS A 322 7.32 13.91 28.69
CA LYS A 322 8.20 13.20 27.75
C LYS A 322 7.41 12.28 26.82
N LEU A 323 7.91 12.14 25.59
CA LEU A 323 7.42 11.21 24.58
C LEU A 323 8.57 10.32 24.10
N VAL A 324 8.32 9.01 24.04
CA VAL A 324 9.31 7.99 23.67
C VAL A 324 8.66 6.95 22.76
N TYR A 325 9.35 6.61 21.68
CA TYR A 325 9.03 5.45 20.84
C TYR A 325 10.00 4.34 21.20
N LEU A 326 9.51 3.16 21.50
CA LEU A 326 10.30 2.00 21.87
C LEU A 326 10.23 0.98 20.74
N LYS A 327 11.40 0.50 20.30
CA LYS A 327 11.54 -0.59 19.34
C LYS A 327 12.32 -1.74 19.98
N ILE A 328 11.87 -2.96 19.74
CA ILE A 328 12.60 -4.18 20.10
C ILE A 328 13.22 -4.75 18.84
N ILE A 329 14.56 -4.72 18.74
CA ILE A 329 15.32 -5.25 17.62
C ILE A 329 16.29 -6.29 18.15
N ASN A 330 16.16 -7.55 17.71
CA ASN A 330 17.02 -8.66 18.16
C ASN A 330 17.11 -8.77 19.69
N ALA A 331 15.98 -8.66 20.39
CA ALA A 331 15.87 -8.63 21.85
C ALA A 331 16.59 -7.45 22.56
N LYS A 332 17.02 -6.42 21.83
CA LYS A 332 17.52 -5.16 22.38
C LYS A 332 16.45 -4.09 22.32
N VAL A 333 16.40 -3.22 23.34
CA VAL A 333 15.47 -2.12 23.42
C VAL A 333 16.13 -0.84 22.92
N GLU A 334 15.61 -0.31 21.81
CA GLU A 334 15.98 0.98 21.26
C GLU A 334 14.88 2.01 21.55
N LEU A 335 15.27 3.15 22.11
CA LEU A 335 14.39 4.24 22.47
C LEU A 335 14.64 5.45 21.58
N LEU A 336 13.61 5.90 20.87
CA LEU A 336 13.59 7.17 20.16
C LEU A 336 12.82 8.18 21.00
N HIS A 337 13.52 9.11 21.64
CA HIS A 337 12.88 10.07 22.54
C HIS A 337 12.84 11.48 21.96
N PHE A 338 11.74 12.19 22.23
CA PHE A 338 11.55 13.55 21.76
C PHE A 338 12.28 14.56 22.66
N SER A 339 13.00 15.51 22.07
CA SER A 339 13.62 16.63 22.79
C SER A 339 13.94 17.78 21.83
N LYS A 340 13.49 19.00 22.15
CA LYS A 340 13.78 20.21 21.36
C LYS A 340 13.50 20.03 19.85
N ASN A 341 12.34 19.49 19.48
CA ASN A 341 11.95 19.20 18.08
C ASN A 341 12.82 18.18 17.33
N LEU A 342 13.68 17.47 18.05
CA LEU A 342 14.51 16.39 17.53
C LEU A 342 14.05 15.06 18.12
N LEU A 343 14.17 14.01 17.31
CA LEU A 343 14.02 12.63 17.74
C LEU A 343 15.43 12.06 17.96
N LEU A 344 15.77 11.73 19.20
CA LEU A 344 17.10 11.27 19.61
C LEU A 344 17.06 9.77 19.95
N GLU A 345 18.12 9.06 19.62
CA GLU A 345 18.21 7.60 19.74
C GLU A 345 19.02 7.24 20.99
N LYS A 346 18.55 6.26 21.77
CA LYS A 346 19.23 5.73 22.94
C LYS A 346 18.92 4.25 23.10
N THR A 347 19.94 3.41 23.23
CA THR A 347 19.78 2.02 23.64
C THR A 347 19.55 1.93 25.15
N TYR A 348 18.63 1.06 25.56
CA TYR A 348 18.32 0.80 26.96
C TYR A 348 18.69 -0.65 27.31
N GLU A 349 19.62 -0.81 28.25
CA GLU A 349 20.19 -2.11 28.63
C GLU A 349 19.86 -2.51 30.08
N ASP A 350 19.31 -1.59 30.87
CA ASP A 350 18.99 -1.83 32.28
C ASP A 350 17.70 -2.67 32.43
N TYR A 351 17.66 -3.54 33.44
CA TYR A 351 16.42 -4.25 33.78
C TYR A 351 15.42 -3.31 34.45
N HIS A 352 14.19 -3.27 33.95
CA HIS A 352 13.06 -2.60 34.61
C HIS A 352 11.77 -3.36 34.35
N LEU A 353 10.86 -3.39 35.33
CA LEU A 353 9.59 -4.11 35.26
C LEU A 353 8.79 -3.79 33.99
N ILE A 354 8.66 -2.50 33.65
CA ILE A 354 7.97 -2.05 32.43
C ILE A 354 8.55 -2.69 31.15
N ILE A 355 9.87 -2.83 31.06
CA ILE A 355 10.54 -3.42 29.88
C ILE A 355 10.34 -4.94 29.87
N ASP A 356 10.44 -5.58 31.02
CA ASP A 356 10.21 -7.02 31.16
C ASP A 356 8.76 -7.39 30.79
N ASP A 357 7.80 -6.59 31.25
CA ASP A 357 6.38 -6.75 30.90
C ASP A 357 6.15 -6.55 29.38
N ILE A 358 6.81 -5.55 28.76
CA ILE A 358 6.74 -5.32 27.30
C ILE A 358 7.37 -6.49 26.52
N LEU A 359 8.52 -7.01 26.94
CA LEU A 359 9.21 -8.13 26.28
C LEU A 359 8.41 -9.44 26.36
N LYS A 360 7.59 -9.63 27.41
CA LYS A 360 6.69 -10.78 27.61
C LYS A 360 5.30 -10.59 26.99
N ASP A 361 5.03 -9.44 26.37
CA ASP A 361 3.71 -9.02 25.87
C ASP A 361 2.62 -9.03 26.97
N ASP A 362 2.99 -8.81 28.25
CA ASP A 362 2.12 -8.75 29.44
C ASP A 362 2.11 -7.33 30.06
N TYR A 363 2.36 -6.30 29.25
CA TYR A 363 2.45 -4.92 29.69
C TYR A 363 1.09 -4.32 30.06
N LYS A 364 1.13 -3.42 31.05
CA LYS A 364 -0.01 -2.59 31.43
C LYS A 364 -0.05 -1.33 30.57
N ASN A 365 -1.23 -0.90 30.15
CA ASN A 365 -1.41 0.37 29.44
C ASN A 365 -1.13 1.60 30.31
N THR A 366 -1.01 1.44 31.63
CA THR A 366 -0.79 2.54 32.58
C THR A 366 0.05 2.08 33.76
N TYR A 367 1.17 2.76 33.99
CA TYR A 367 2.04 2.57 35.15
C TYR A 367 2.01 3.82 36.03
N PRO A 368 1.55 3.72 37.30
CA PRO A 368 1.62 4.81 38.26
C PRO A 368 3.04 4.94 38.85
N ARG A 369 3.34 6.10 39.45
CA ARG A 369 4.66 6.43 40.05
C ARG A 369 5.30 5.33 40.89
N MET A 370 4.52 4.64 41.71
CA MET A 370 4.99 3.53 42.56
C MET A 370 5.65 2.37 41.79
N LEU A 371 5.36 2.21 40.49
CA LEU A 371 5.90 1.13 39.65
C LEU A 371 7.00 1.61 38.66
N MET A 372 7.37 2.88 38.70
CA MET A 372 8.30 3.50 37.74
C MET A 372 9.39 4.35 38.37
N ASP A 373 9.45 4.44 39.71
CA ASP A 373 10.61 5.01 40.39
C ASP A 373 11.85 4.22 39.92
N THR A 374 12.81 4.90 39.29
CA THR A 374 14.00 4.39 38.57
C THR A 374 13.88 4.13 37.06
N PHE A 375 12.69 4.24 36.47
CA PHE A 375 12.58 4.10 35.01
C PHE A 375 13.16 5.32 34.28
N ILE A 376 13.64 5.08 33.05
CA ILE A 376 14.29 6.12 32.25
C ILE A 376 13.34 7.30 31.96
N PHE A 377 13.88 8.52 32.01
CA PHE A 377 13.14 9.77 31.75
C PHE A 377 12.00 10.12 32.73
N VAL A 378 11.87 9.40 33.85
CA VAL A 378 10.97 9.79 34.95
C VAL A 378 11.60 10.96 35.72
N ASP A 379 10.85 12.06 35.86
CA ASP A 379 11.22 13.21 36.68
C ASP A 379 10.25 13.42 37.85
N ASP A 380 10.53 14.40 38.72
CA ASP A 380 9.72 14.70 39.90
C ASP A 380 8.27 15.08 39.59
N THR A 381 8.00 15.51 38.35
CA THR A 381 6.68 15.93 37.88
C THR A 381 5.91 14.82 37.20
N THR A 382 6.50 13.64 37.04
CA THR A 382 5.88 12.52 36.33
C THR A 382 5.12 11.62 37.31
N ASP A 383 3.81 11.51 37.12
CA ASP A 383 2.94 10.70 37.97
C ASP A 383 2.48 9.40 37.29
N TYR A 384 2.46 9.39 35.96
CA TYR A 384 2.03 8.24 35.15
C TYR A 384 2.87 8.07 33.88
N ILE A 385 3.08 6.82 33.48
CA ILE A 385 3.51 6.43 32.13
C ILE A 385 2.39 5.64 31.46
N PHE A 386 2.01 6.08 30.27
CA PHE A 386 1.12 5.32 29.39
C PHE A 386 1.96 4.55 28.37
N VAL A 387 1.59 3.29 28.12
CA VAL A 387 2.25 2.41 27.15
C VAL A 387 1.19 1.88 26.21
N GLU A 388 1.36 2.13 24.91
CA GLU A 388 0.44 1.65 23.88
C GLU A 388 1.21 1.01 22.73
N LYS A 389 0.76 -0.16 22.28
CA LYS A 389 1.38 -0.89 21.17
C LYS A 389 1.04 -0.21 19.85
N VAL A 390 2.05 0.03 19.02
CA VAL A 390 1.93 0.67 17.71
C VAL A 390 1.97 -0.38 16.61
N GLN A 391 2.98 -1.25 16.65
CA GLN A 391 3.13 -2.43 15.77
C GLN A 391 3.71 -3.59 16.59
N GLU A 392 3.92 -4.75 15.95
CA GLU A 392 4.67 -5.83 16.58
C GLU A 392 6.07 -5.34 16.96
N ASN A 393 6.48 -5.57 18.21
CA ASN A 393 7.75 -5.11 18.76
C ASN A 393 7.97 -3.58 18.82
N GLU A 394 6.91 -2.77 18.62
CA GLU A 394 7.01 -1.29 18.64
C GLU A 394 5.92 -0.64 19.50
N PHE A 395 6.31 0.27 20.39
CA PHE A 395 5.45 0.84 21.43
C PHE A 395 5.63 2.37 21.57
N LEU A 396 4.54 3.05 21.92
CA LEU A 396 4.51 4.46 22.28
C LEU A 396 4.44 4.60 23.80
N LEU A 397 5.39 5.34 24.36
CA LEU A 397 5.48 5.66 25.78
C LEU A 397 5.31 7.16 26.00
N SER A 398 4.35 7.52 26.86
CA SER A 398 4.00 8.91 27.18
C SER A 398 4.03 9.17 28.68
N TYR A 399 4.77 10.19 29.12
CA TYR A 399 5.00 10.52 30.53
C TYR A 399 4.14 11.73 30.91
N THR A 400 3.30 11.61 31.95
CA THR A 400 2.25 12.60 32.26
C THR A 400 2.15 12.91 33.76
N ARG A 401 1.66 14.11 34.07
CA ARG A 401 1.30 14.57 35.43
C ARG A 401 -0.12 14.16 35.81
N LYS A 402 -0.43 14.11 37.10
CA LYS A 402 -1.75 13.72 37.61
C LYS A 402 -2.91 14.53 37.06
N ASP A 403 -2.72 15.84 36.90
CA ASP A 403 -3.77 16.75 36.43
C ASP A 403 -4.20 16.46 34.98
N ASN A 404 -3.35 15.78 34.21
CA ASN A 404 -3.58 15.49 32.80
C ASN A 404 -3.91 14.01 32.53
N PHE A 405 -4.23 13.21 33.54
CA PHE A 405 -4.38 11.76 33.41
C PHE A 405 -5.35 11.32 32.30
N ASP A 406 -6.61 11.77 32.37
CA ASP A 406 -7.67 11.34 31.44
C ASP A 406 -7.38 11.80 30.00
N LEU A 407 -6.87 13.03 29.85
CA LEU A 407 -6.54 13.60 28.55
C LEU A 407 -5.31 12.92 27.94
N GLY A 408 -4.24 12.78 28.72
CA GLY A 408 -2.98 12.15 28.29
C GLY A 408 -3.17 10.68 27.90
N LYS A 409 -4.02 9.94 28.63
CA LYS A 409 -4.33 8.54 28.29
C LYS A 409 -5.05 8.43 26.95
N LYS A 410 -6.11 9.20 26.75
CA LYS A 410 -6.90 9.18 25.51
C LYS A 410 -6.10 9.64 24.29
N ILE A 411 -5.28 10.68 24.45
CA ILE A 411 -4.38 11.17 23.39
C ILE A 411 -3.36 10.09 23.04
N THR A 412 -2.74 9.43 24.02
CA THR A 412 -1.74 8.38 23.77
C THR A 412 -2.32 7.22 22.97
N ILE A 413 -3.50 6.72 23.35
CA ILE A 413 -4.20 5.63 22.64
C ILE A 413 -4.46 6.01 21.18
N LEU A 414 -5.04 7.19 20.93
CA LEU A 414 -5.35 7.62 19.57
C LEU A 414 -4.09 7.84 18.75
N SER A 415 -3.05 8.43 19.33
CA SER A 415 -1.79 8.67 18.63
C SER A 415 -1.06 7.38 18.28
N ALA A 416 -1.12 6.35 19.12
CA ALA A 416 -0.59 5.02 18.78
C ALA A 416 -1.31 4.42 17.55
N LEU A 417 -2.65 4.51 17.52
CA LEU A 417 -3.45 4.04 16.37
C LEU A 417 -3.15 4.82 15.08
N ILE A 418 -3.06 6.15 15.16
CA ILE A 418 -2.74 7.01 14.00
C ILE A 418 -1.33 6.71 13.49
N LEU A 419 -0.35 6.63 14.41
CA LEU A 419 1.04 6.33 14.07
C LEU A 419 1.16 4.95 13.41
N SER A 420 0.47 3.94 13.95
CA SER A 420 0.39 2.60 13.36
C SER A 420 -0.10 2.63 11.92
N GLY A 421 -1.20 3.37 11.67
CA GLY A 421 -1.76 3.56 10.33
C GLY A 421 -0.78 4.23 9.35
N LYS A 422 -0.12 5.32 9.78
CA LYS A 422 0.87 6.04 8.96
C LYS A 422 2.09 5.17 8.63
N LEU A 423 2.63 4.45 9.62
CA LEU A 423 3.77 3.55 9.43
C LEU A 423 3.42 2.41 8.48
N ARG A 424 2.22 1.83 8.59
CA ARG A 424 1.74 0.79 7.68
C ARG A 424 1.61 1.29 6.24
N GLN A 425 1.06 2.49 6.04
CA GLN A 425 0.98 3.09 4.70
C GLN A 425 2.36 3.34 4.10
N TYR A 426 3.31 3.83 4.90
CA TYR A 426 4.69 4.01 4.48
C TYR A 426 5.35 2.68 4.06
N GLN A 427 5.19 1.62 4.86
CA GLN A 427 5.70 0.29 4.54
C GLN A 427 5.10 -0.25 3.23
N LEU A 428 3.77 -0.13 3.05
CA LEU A 428 3.10 -0.53 1.82
C LEU A 428 3.64 0.22 0.60
N LYS A 429 3.82 1.55 0.71
CA LYS A 429 4.37 2.36 -0.37
C LYS A 429 5.82 2.00 -0.67
N ASN A 430 6.66 1.84 0.35
CA ASN A 430 8.06 1.48 0.16
C ASN A 430 8.20 0.11 -0.50
N ASN A 431 7.36 -0.86 -0.12
CA ASN A 431 7.30 -2.17 -0.78
C ASN A 431 6.89 -2.02 -2.26
N GLN A 432 5.89 -1.21 -2.57
CA GLN A 432 5.48 -0.93 -3.95
C GLN A 432 6.58 -0.24 -4.77
N ASP A 433 7.28 0.73 -4.18
CA ASP A 433 8.38 1.45 -4.84
C ASP A 433 9.57 0.49 -5.10
N MET A 434 9.86 -0.42 -4.16
CA MET A 434 10.86 -1.48 -4.32
C MET A 434 10.45 -2.50 -5.39
N GLU A 435 9.19 -2.94 -5.41
CA GLU A 435 8.63 -3.81 -6.45
C GLU A 435 8.71 -3.16 -7.83
N LEU A 436 8.38 -1.86 -7.93
CA LEU A 436 8.47 -1.10 -9.17
C LEU A 436 9.91 -0.97 -9.65
N HIS A 437 10.85 -0.69 -8.74
CA HIS A 437 12.28 -0.64 -9.08
C HIS A 437 12.80 -2.00 -9.55
N ALA A 438 12.41 -3.08 -8.87
CA ALA A 438 12.75 -4.44 -9.27
C ALA A 438 12.19 -4.78 -10.65
N LEU A 439 10.95 -4.39 -10.92
CA LEU A 439 10.27 -4.60 -12.21
C LEU A 439 10.91 -3.79 -13.36
N LYS A 440 11.33 -2.54 -13.09
CA LYS A 440 12.13 -1.73 -14.04
C LYS A 440 13.48 -2.39 -14.35
N SER A 441 14.18 -2.82 -13.31
CA SER A 441 15.48 -3.51 -13.44
C SER A 441 15.35 -4.83 -14.20
N PHE A 442 14.27 -5.58 -13.95
CA PHE A 442 13.94 -6.80 -14.69
C PHE A 442 13.68 -6.53 -16.18
N MET A 443 12.95 -5.47 -16.52
CA MET A 443 12.75 -5.08 -17.92
C MET A 443 14.04 -4.64 -18.60
N ASP A 444 14.89 -3.88 -17.90
CA ASP A 444 16.22 -3.51 -18.41
C ASP A 444 17.07 -4.74 -18.75
N MET A 445 17.04 -5.77 -17.90
CA MET A 445 17.75 -7.03 -18.13
C MET A 445 17.20 -7.86 -19.29
N LYS A 446 15.91 -7.70 -19.62
CA LYS A 446 15.23 -8.42 -20.69
C LYS A 446 15.36 -7.73 -22.05
N ASP A 447 16.17 -6.69 -22.16
CA ASP A 447 16.23 -5.81 -23.33
C ASP A 447 14.86 -5.21 -23.70
N LEU A 448 13.98 -5.01 -22.70
CA LEU A 448 12.64 -4.43 -22.89
C LEU A 448 12.60 -2.99 -22.39
N GLY A 449 12.17 -2.08 -23.25
CA GLY A 449 11.88 -0.70 -22.90
C GLY A 449 10.45 -0.54 -22.37
N LEU A 450 10.27 0.13 -21.24
CA LEU A 450 8.97 0.53 -20.72
C LEU A 450 8.78 2.04 -20.87
N VAL A 451 7.70 2.44 -21.53
CA VAL A 451 7.34 3.83 -21.75
C VAL A 451 5.90 4.08 -21.30
N LYS A 452 5.67 5.25 -20.73
CA LYS A 452 4.33 5.75 -20.40
C LYS A 452 4.03 6.99 -21.22
N ILE A 453 2.89 7.00 -21.91
CA ILE A 453 2.36 8.18 -22.59
C ILE A 453 1.30 8.81 -21.72
N LYS A 454 1.55 10.06 -21.32
CA LYS A 454 0.62 10.89 -20.56
C LYS A 454 0.66 12.32 -21.10
N ASN A 455 -0.51 12.93 -21.32
CA ASN A 455 -0.61 14.31 -21.83
C ASN A 455 0.22 14.56 -23.11
N HIS A 456 0.23 13.62 -24.06
CA HIS A 456 1.03 13.67 -25.29
C HIS A 456 2.56 13.63 -25.08
N GLN A 457 3.03 13.19 -23.90
CA GLN A 457 4.45 13.04 -23.58
C GLN A 457 4.78 11.58 -23.32
N MET A 458 5.81 11.06 -23.99
CA MET A 458 6.44 9.77 -23.71
C MET A 458 7.43 9.93 -22.57
N ILE A 459 7.16 9.27 -21.45
CA ILE A 459 7.98 9.19 -20.25
C ILE A 459 8.67 7.82 -20.25
N PHE A 460 9.99 7.81 -20.29
CA PHE A 460 10.79 6.58 -20.29
C PHE A 460 10.95 6.08 -18.85
N LEU A 461 10.39 4.91 -18.55
CA LEU A 461 10.28 4.42 -17.18
C LEU A 461 11.50 3.57 -16.74
N ASN A 462 12.32 3.11 -17.68
CA ASN A 462 13.55 2.35 -17.46
C ASN A 462 14.66 2.75 -18.44
N GLN A 463 15.91 2.32 -18.18
CA GLN A 463 17.08 2.72 -18.96
C GLN A 463 17.09 2.09 -20.36
N GLN A 464 16.53 0.90 -20.49
CA GLN A 464 16.50 0.20 -21.77
C GLN A 464 15.57 0.88 -22.77
N ALA A 465 14.46 1.50 -22.36
CA ALA A 465 13.62 2.29 -23.27
C ALA A 465 14.39 3.46 -23.90
N LYS A 466 15.24 4.11 -23.11
CA LYS A 466 16.13 5.18 -23.56
C LYS A 466 17.17 4.67 -24.56
N LYS A 467 17.75 3.49 -24.29
CA LYS A 467 18.71 2.85 -25.19
C LYS A 467 18.08 2.45 -26.52
N ILE A 468 16.93 1.76 -26.50
CA ILE A 468 16.25 1.29 -27.71
C ILE A 468 15.86 2.47 -28.62
N LEU A 469 15.40 3.57 -28.03
CA LEU A 469 14.99 4.75 -28.80
C LEU A 469 16.14 5.75 -29.03
N ASN A 470 17.34 5.46 -28.53
CA ASN A 470 18.54 6.29 -28.58
C ASN A 470 18.29 7.74 -28.11
N LEU A 471 17.76 7.88 -26.89
CA LEU A 471 17.39 9.15 -26.26
C LEU A 471 18.00 9.25 -24.86
N GLU A 472 18.62 10.39 -24.54
CA GLU A 472 19.18 10.62 -23.20
C GLU A 472 18.15 11.15 -22.19
N LYS A 473 17.09 11.80 -22.69
CA LYS A 473 16.07 12.45 -21.86
C LYS A 473 15.12 11.44 -21.21
N ASP A 474 14.64 11.75 -20.00
CA ASP A 474 13.60 10.96 -19.31
C ASP A 474 12.21 11.11 -19.94
N MET A 475 12.02 12.14 -20.76
CA MET A 475 10.73 12.42 -21.40
C MET A 475 10.89 13.16 -22.72
N VAL A 476 10.07 12.81 -23.70
CA VAL A 476 10.02 13.41 -25.04
C VAL A 476 8.55 13.54 -25.49
N ALA A 477 8.21 14.53 -26.32
CA ALA A 477 6.85 14.64 -26.85
C ALA A 477 6.54 13.48 -27.80
N PHE A 478 5.36 12.88 -27.68
CA PHE A 478 4.96 11.72 -28.50
C PHE A 478 5.04 12.03 -30.00
N ASN A 479 4.65 13.25 -30.40
CA ASN A 479 4.66 13.70 -31.79
C ASN A 479 6.08 13.77 -32.39
N GLU A 480 7.12 13.91 -31.57
CA GLU A 480 8.52 13.90 -32.04
C GLU A 480 8.95 12.48 -32.41
N ILE A 481 8.60 11.50 -31.58
CA ILE A 481 8.88 10.07 -31.83
C ILE A 481 8.01 9.53 -32.97
N GLN A 482 6.73 9.93 -33.01
CA GLN A 482 5.77 9.49 -34.03
C GLN A 482 6.26 9.78 -35.45
N LYS A 483 6.88 10.93 -35.69
CA LYS A 483 7.39 11.33 -37.01
C LYS A 483 8.50 10.42 -37.54
N GLU A 484 9.22 9.78 -36.63
CA GLU A 484 10.35 8.92 -36.93
C GLU A 484 9.95 7.43 -37.01
N MET A 485 8.68 7.09 -36.75
CA MET A 485 8.12 5.73 -36.85
C MET A 485 7.49 5.47 -38.21
N SER A 486 7.69 4.26 -38.74
CA SER A 486 7.05 3.76 -39.96
C SER A 486 6.44 2.37 -39.75
N PRO A 487 5.11 2.18 -39.83
CA PRO A 487 4.09 3.20 -40.08
C PRO A 487 3.96 4.20 -38.93
N MET A 488 3.53 5.43 -39.24
CA MET A 488 3.22 6.42 -38.21
C MET A 488 2.00 5.96 -37.39
N LEU A 489 2.18 5.79 -36.08
CA LEU A 489 1.12 5.38 -35.17
C LEU A 489 0.55 6.57 -34.41
N TYR A 490 -0.77 6.74 -34.45
CA TYR A 490 -1.48 7.74 -33.65
C TYR A 490 -1.94 7.15 -32.30
N LEU A 491 -2.21 8.00 -31.29
CA LEU A 491 -2.58 7.55 -29.94
C LEU A 491 -3.85 6.69 -29.93
N ASP A 492 -4.83 7.06 -30.74
CA ASP A 492 -6.09 6.34 -30.97
C ASP A 492 -5.86 4.96 -31.59
N GLN A 493 -4.82 4.79 -32.42
CA GLN A 493 -4.43 3.48 -32.95
C GLN A 493 -3.77 2.63 -31.87
N LEU A 494 -2.86 3.20 -31.07
CA LEU A 494 -2.23 2.50 -29.95
C LEU A 494 -3.25 1.95 -28.93
N ILE A 495 -4.42 2.59 -28.80
CA ILE A 495 -5.51 2.11 -27.94
C ILE A 495 -6.28 0.94 -28.59
N GLN A 496 -6.40 0.90 -29.92
CA GLN A 496 -7.24 -0.06 -30.64
C GLN A 496 -6.63 -1.45 -30.79
N ALA A 497 -5.31 -1.56 -30.94
CA ALA A 497 -4.62 -2.85 -31.05
C ALA A 497 -3.53 -3.00 -30.01
N LYS A 498 -3.37 -4.22 -29.46
CA LYS A 498 -2.45 -4.53 -28.35
C LYS A 498 -0.98 -4.64 -28.76
N SER A 499 -0.67 -4.76 -30.04
CA SER A 499 0.70 -4.96 -30.53
C SER A 499 0.90 -4.37 -31.91
N TRP A 500 2.07 -3.78 -32.15
CA TRP A 500 2.48 -3.13 -33.37
C TRP A 500 3.93 -3.48 -33.70
N GLN A 501 4.26 -3.53 -34.98
CA GLN A 501 5.64 -3.61 -35.46
C GLN A 501 5.90 -2.37 -36.30
N VAL A 502 6.93 -1.61 -35.93
CA VAL A 502 7.28 -0.33 -36.56
C VAL A 502 8.78 -0.28 -36.81
N SER A 503 9.20 0.40 -37.86
CA SER A 503 10.60 0.80 -38.04
C SER A 503 10.83 2.16 -37.38
N TYR A 504 11.90 2.29 -36.61
CA TYR A 504 12.35 3.54 -35.99
C TYR A 504 13.86 3.70 -36.22
N LYS A 505 14.29 4.78 -36.89
CA LYS A 505 15.71 5.07 -37.16
C LYS A 505 16.57 3.90 -37.70
N GLN A 506 15.99 3.05 -38.55
CA GLN A 506 16.57 1.84 -39.17
C GLN A 506 16.42 0.54 -38.35
N ASP A 507 16.01 0.62 -37.09
CA ASP A 507 15.73 -0.57 -36.27
C ASP A 507 14.27 -0.98 -36.40
N GLU A 508 13.99 -2.27 -36.48
CA GLU A 508 12.62 -2.77 -36.32
C GLU A 508 12.30 -2.89 -34.84
N LEU A 509 11.17 -2.32 -34.42
CA LEU A 509 10.68 -2.35 -33.05
C LEU A 509 9.34 -3.06 -32.99
N ARG A 510 9.16 -3.86 -31.95
CA ARG A 510 7.86 -4.39 -31.53
C ARG A 510 7.35 -3.60 -30.34
N LEU A 511 6.15 -3.06 -30.46
CA LEU A 511 5.48 -2.28 -29.44
C LEU A 511 4.26 -3.04 -28.94
N TRP A 512 4.12 -3.22 -27.63
CA TRP A 512 2.87 -3.66 -27.01
C TRP A 512 2.25 -2.51 -26.23
N SER A 513 0.97 -2.24 -26.47
CA SER A 513 0.26 -1.15 -25.83
C SER A 513 -0.76 -1.66 -24.82
N PHE A 514 -0.83 -0.96 -23.70
CA PHE A 514 -1.75 -1.25 -22.60
C PHE A 514 -2.36 0.06 -22.12
N LEU A 515 -3.68 0.11 -21.96
CA LEU A 515 -4.36 1.24 -21.34
C LEU A 515 -4.59 0.93 -19.86
N LEU A 516 -4.12 1.83 -19.00
CA LEU A 516 -4.38 1.79 -17.56
C LEU A 516 -4.90 3.17 -17.15
N ASP A 517 -6.16 3.21 -16.72
CA ASP A 517 -6.96 4.41 -16.51
C ASP A 517 -7.07 5.28 -17.77
N TYR A 518 -6.31 6.37 -17.84
CA TYR A 518 -6.24 7.32 -18.96
C TYR A 518 -4.83 7.44 -19.55
N ASP A 519 -3.88 6.64 -19.07
CA ASP A 519 -2.48 6.66 -19.52
C ASP A 519 -2.21 5.42 -20.40
N ILE A 520 -1.49 5.62 -21.51
CA ILE A 520 -1.09 4.52 -22.40
C ILE A 520 0.31 4.07 -22.01
N TYR A 521 0.50 2.79 -21.73
CA TYR A 521 1.81 2.17 -21.49
C TYR A 521 2.25 1.43 -22.73
N LEU A 522 3.51 1.60 -23.12
CA LEU A 522 4.15 0.89 -24.21
C LEU A 522 5.30 0.04 -23.66
N LEU A 523 5.31 -1.21 -24.04
CA LEU A 523 6.46 -2.09 -23.91
C LEU A 523 7.12 -2.18 -25.28
N VAL A 524 8.41 -1.89 -25.35
CA VAL A 524 9.20 -1.72 -26.57
C VAL A 524 10.28 -2.78 -26.59
N GLU A 525 10.35 -3.56 -27.66
CA GLU A 525 11.42 -4.53 -27.90
C GLU A 525 12.06 -4.22 -29.25
N GLU A 526 13.39 -4.21 -29.30
CA GLU A 526 14.11 -4.16 -30.56
C GLU A 526 14.06 -5.54 -31.23
N VAL A 527 13.53 -5.62 -32.44
CA VAL A 527 13.51 -6.82 -33.28
C VAL A 527 14.90 -6.97 -33.89
N LYS A 528 15.80 -7.60 -33.13
CA LYS A 528 17.12 -7.96 -33.62
C LYS A 528 16.96 -9.04 -34.72
N GLU A 529 17.29 -8.74 -35.98
CA GLU A 529 17.72 -9.78 -36.91
C GLU A 529 18.90 -10.51 -36.25
N ASN A 530 18.92 -11.85 -36.30
CA ASN A 530 19.90 -12.71 -35.62
C ASN A 530 21.36 -12.42 -36.03
N ASN A 531 21.93 -11.32 -35.53
CA ASN A 531 23.35 -11.03 -35.54
C ASN A 531 23.95 -11.81 -34.37
N LEU A 532 24.53 -12.95 -34.71
CA LEU A 532 25.26 -13.85 -33.81
C LEU A 532 26.29 -13.05 -33.00
N ASN A 533 26.05 -12.91 -31.69
CA ASN A 533 27.02 -12.35 -30.74
C ASN A 533 28.32 -13.17 -30.77
N GLU A 534 29.47 -12.55 -30.45
CA GLU A 534 30.78 -13.22 -30.34
C GLU A 534 30.76 -14.46 -29.41
N GLN A 535 29.84 -14.50 -28.44
CA GLN A 535 29.57 -15.69 -27.63
C GLN A 535 29.01 -16.85 -28.47
N ASP A 536 28.06 -16.63 -29.39
CA ASP A 536 27.52 -17.70 -30.24
C ASP A 536 28.58 -18.27 -31.20
N LEU A 537 29.60 -17.48 -31.57
CA LEU A 537 30.78 -17.95 -32.32
C LEU A 537 31.62 -18.95 -31.51
N GLU A 538 31.76 -18.74 -30.21
CA GLU A 538 32.51 -19.63 -29.31
C GLU A 538 31.75 -20.95 -29.04
N TRP A 539 30.42 -20.88 -28.94
CA TRP A 539 29.56 -22.06 -28.81
C TRP A 539 29.45 -22.85 -30.12
N LYS A 540 29.51 -22.19 -31.29
CA LYS A 540 29.55 -22.85 -32.62
C LYS A 540 30.88 -23.58 -32.91
N LYS A 541 32.02 -23.07 -32.43
CA LYS A 541 33.36 -23.64 -32.68
C LYS A 541 33.65 -24.91 -31.87
N ASN A 542 32.86 -25.22 -30.84
CA ASN A 542 33.22 -26.13 -29.75
C ASN A 542 32.35 -27.41 -29.67
N GLN A 543 32.13 -28.09 -30.81
CA GLN A 543 31.29 -29.30 -30.92
C GLN A 543 31.81 -30.55 -30.17
N ASN A 544 33.01 -30.50 -29.57
CA ASN A 544 33.56 -31.63 -28.80
C ASN A 544 33.44 -31.45 -27.28
N HIS A 545 32.73 -30.43 -26.81
CA HIS A 545 32.69 -30.04 -25.41
C HIS A 545 31.42 -30.48 -24.68
N GLY A 546 31.42 -30.34 -23.35
CA GLY A 546 30.26 -30.61 -22.50
C GLY A 546 29.50 -29.32 -22.18
N VAL A 547 28.18 -29.40 -22.06
CA VAL A 547 27.35 -28.28 -21.59
C VAL A 547 26.69 -28.70 -20.29
N LEU A 548 26.91 -27.91 -19.24
CA LEU A 548 26.23 -28.02 -17.95
C LEU A 548 25.20 -26.91 -17.84
N LEU A 549 23.95 -27.26 -17.58
CA LEU A 549 22.89 -26.35 -17.18
C LEU A 549 22.73 -26.41 -15.66
N ILE A 550 22.71 -25.24 -15.04
CA ILE A 550 22.37 -25.02 -13.63
C ILE A 550 21.06 -24.25 -13.57
N ASP A 551 20.09 -24.75 -12.81
CA ASP A 551 18.87 -24.01 -12.46
C ASP A 551 18.89 -23.63 -11.00
N ILE A 552 18.55 -22.37 -10.72
CA ILE A 552 18.31 -21.86 -9.37
C ILE A 552 16.82 -22.04 -9.06
N SER A 553 16.46 -23.26 -8.67
CA SER A 553 15.05 -23.69 -8.51
C SER A 553 14.26 -22.84 -7.51
N ASN A 554 14.90 -22.29 -6.47
CA ASN A 554 14.27 -21.46 -5.45
C ASN A 554 14.35 -19.94 -5.73
N TYR A 555 14.72 -19.51 -6.94
CA TYR A 555 14.95 -18.09 -7.23
C TYR A 555 13.77 -17.19 -6.85
N LYS A 556 12.53 -17.61 -7.12
CA LYS A 556 11.31 -16.86 -6.75
C LYS A 556 11.20 -16.66 -5.25
N SER A 557 11.45 -17.73 -4.48
CA SER A 557 11.42 -17.68 -3.02
C SER A 557 12.53 -16.78 -2.48
N VAL A 558 13.74 -16.88 -3.01
CA VAL A 558 14.86 -16.01 -2.60
C VAL A 558 14.54 -14.54 -2.88
N ILE A 559 13.99 -14.24 -4.05
CA ILE A 559 13.56 -12.87 -4.39
C ILE A 559 12.44 -12.40 -3.47
N GLN A 560 11.48 -13.27 -3.14
CA GLN A 560 10.36 -12.94 -2.26
C GLN A 560 10.81 -12.66 -0.82
N TYR A 561 11.76 -13.44 -0.29
CA TYR A 561 12.22 -13.31 1.09
C TYR A 561 13.30 -12.25 1.29
N TYR A 562 14.24 -12.13 0.34
CA TYR A 562 15.44 -11.28 0.49
C TYR A 562 15.46 -10.08 -0.46
N GLY A 563 14.55 -10.02 -1.43
CA GLY A 563 14.50 -8.96 -2.45
C GLY A 563 15.36 -9.25 -3.68
N PHE A 564 14.96 -8.67 -4.83
CA PHE A 564 15.64 -8.90 -6.11
C PHE A 564 17.07 -8.33 -6.15
N SER A 565 17.35 -7.21 -5.47
CA SER A 565 18.71 -6.65 -5.41
C SER A 565 19.71 -7.61 -4.77
N VAL A 566 19.34 -8.20 -3.62
CA VAL A 566 20.16 -9.20 -2.92
C VAL A 566 20.35 -10.44 -3.78
N TYR A 567 19.29 -10.89 -4.46
CA TYR A 567 19.38 -11.98 -5.43
C TYR A 567 20.41 -11.69 -6.54
N LEU A 568 20.37 -10.47 -7.09
CA LEU A 568 21.22 -10.03 -8.20
C LEU A 568 22.69 -9.93 -7.80
N ASP A 569 22.96 -9.37 -6.62
CA ASP A 569 24.32 -9.28 -6.08
C ASP A 569 24.92 -10.67 -5.89
N LYS A 570 24.12 -11.61 -5.38
CA LYS A 570 24.54 -13.01 -5.18
C LYS A 570 24.68 -13.79 -6.48
N LEU A 571 23.83 -13.51 -7.46
CA LEU A 571 23.96 -14.08 -8.81
C LEU A 571 25.22 -13.56 -9.51
N ASN A 572 25.53 -12.27 -9.40
CA ASN A 572 26.74 -11.67 -9.97
C ASN A 572 28.00 -12.22 -9.29
N ASP A 573 27.97 -12.37 -7.97
CA ASP A 573 29.03 -13.05 -7.23
C ASP A 573 29.23 -14.49 -7.75
N LEU A 574 28.16 -15.25 -7.92
CA LEU A 574 28.20 -16.59 -8.50
C LEU A 574 28.83 -16.59 -9.91
N LEU A 575 28.40 -15.69 -10.79
CA LEU A 575 28.93 -15.56 -12.15
C LEU A 575 30.44 -15.28 -12.14
N SER A 576 30.90 -14.38 -11.25
CA SER A 576 32.32 -14.04 -11.12
C SER A 576 33.18 -15.21 -10.64
N GLN A 577 32.60 -16.15 -9.90
CA GLN A 577 33.29 -17.29 -9.32
C GLN A 577 33.21 -18.57 -10.17
N ILE A 578 32.46 -18.61 -11.27
CA ILE A 578 32.29 -19.80 -12.14
C ILE A 578 33.64 -20.40 -12.57
N SER A 579 34.59 -19.56 -12.98
CA SER A 579 35.92 -20.01 -13.44
C SER A 579 36.72 -20.65 -12.32
N SER A 580 36.61 -20.13 -11.10
CA SER A 580 37.23 -20.67 -9.89
C SER A 580 36.61 -22.00 -9.48
N PHE A 581 35.27 -22.07 -9.43
CA PHE A 581 34.58 -23.31 -9.08
C PHE A 581 34.85 -24.44 -10.07
N SER A 582 34.97 -24.11 -11.35
CA SER A 582 35.24 -25.09 -12.42
C SER A 582 36.72 -25.43 -12.59
N ASN A 583 37.63 -24.92 -11.75
CA ASN A 583 39.08 -25.06 -11.90
C ASN A 583 39.56 -24.69 -13.32
N HIS A 584 39.03 -23.61 -13.90
CA HIS A 584 39.32 -23.16 -15.27
C HIS A 584 38.86 -24.11 -16.40
N HIS A 585 37.98 -25.08 -16.11
CA HIS A 585 37.35 -25.89 -17.15
C HIS A 585 36.20 -25.16 -17.88
N SER A 586 35.67 -24.06 -17.34
CA SER A 586 34.67 -23.23 -18.03
C SER A 586 35.29 -22.42 -19.17
N LEU A 587 34.80 -22.61 -20.39
CA LEU A 587 35.18 -21.83 -21.57
C LEU A 587 34.31 -20.59 -21.71
N ALA A 588 32.99 -20.77 -21.59
CA ALA A 588 32.01 -19.71 -21.71
C ALA A 588 30.80 -20.03 -20.83
N TYR A 589 30.00 -19.01 -20.52
CA TYR A 589 28.69 -19.20 -19.88
C TYR A 589 27.62 -18.32 -20.52
N LYS A 590 26.37 -18.75 -20.42
CA LYS A 590 25.19 -18.02 -20.88
C LYS A 590 24.14 -18.06 -19.77
N LEU A 591 23.70 -16.91 -19.29
CA LEU A 591 22.63 -16.79 -18.32
C LEU A 591 21.32 -16.48 -19.05
N GLU A 592 20.27 -17.25 -18.79
CA GLU A 592 18.94 -17.03 -19.33
C GLU A 592 17.91 -16.98 -18.19
N ASN A 593 16.94 -16.08 -18.34
CA ASN A 593 15.85 -15.90 -17.39
C ASN A 593 16.27 -15.65 -15.93
N HIS A 594 17.55 -15.33 -15.70
CA HIS A 594 18.18 -15.11 -14.39
C HIS A 594 18.22 -16.32 -13.45
N HIS A 595 17.74 -17.49 -13.86
CA HIS A 595 17.81 -18.73 -13.06
C HIS A 595 18.46 -19.88 -13.82
N HIS A 596 18.52 -19.84 -15.16
CA HIS A 596 19.17 -20.85 -15.99
C HIS A 596 20.57 -20.40 -16.40
N LEU A 597 21.60 -21.04 -15.88
CA LEU A 597 22.99 -20.79 -16.24
C LEU A 597 23.57 -21.97 -17.02
N TYR A 598 23.86 -21.75 -18.29
CA TYR A 598 24.54 -22.70 -19.16
C TYR A 598 26.04 -22.44 -19.10
N ILE A 599 26.83 -23.49 -18.89
CA ILE A 599 28.29 -23.42 -18.84
C ILE A 599 28.84 -24.38 -19.88
N LEU A 600 29.65 -23.86 -20.79
CA LEU A 600 30.44 -24.63 -21.74
C LEU A 600 31.73 -25.09 -21.06
N LEU A 601 31.93 -26.41 -20.99
CA LEU A 601 33.06 -27.02 -20.32
C LEU A 601 34.03 -27.63 -21.32
N ASN A 602 35.33 -27.38 -21.16
CA ASN A 602 36.38 -27.95 -22.00
C ASN A 602 36.59 -29.47 -21.81
N THR A 603 35.79 -30.12 -20.97
CA THR A 603 35.90 -31.52 -20.57
C THR A 603 34.56 -32.22 -20.65
N ARG A 604 34.61 -33.54 -20.83
CA ARG A 604 33.46 -34.45 -20.73
C ARG A 604 33.50 -35.36 -19.49
N ASP A 605 34.47 -35.14 -18.61
CA ASP A 605 34.64 -35.95 -17.40
C ASP A 605 33.56 -35.62 -16.37
N LYS A 606 32.72 -36.62 -16.06
CA LYS A 606 31.65 -36.55 -15.06
C LYS A 606 32.15 -36.12 -13.67
N ARG A 607 33.39 -36.48 -13.31
CA ARG A 607 33.99 -36.12 -12.02
C ARG A 607 34.22 -34.62 -11.88
N VAL A 608 34.42 -33.92 -13.00
CA VAL A 608 34.60 -32.46 -13.01
C VAL A 608 33.27 -31.77 -12.76
N THR A 609 32.20 -32.22 -13.42
CA THR A 609 30.84 -31.68 -13.22
C THR A 609 30.31 -31.94 -11.82
N GLU A 610 30.56 -33.11 -11.23
CA GLU A 610 30.18 -33.44 -9.85
C GLU A 610 30.96 -32.63 -8.80
N ARG A 611 32.28 -32.43 -9.01
CA ARG A 611 33.06 -31.56 -8.12
C ARG A 611 32.61 -30.11 -8.21
N PHE A 612 32.28 -29.66 -9.41
CA PHE A 612 31.77 -28.31 -9.65
C PHE A 612 30.42 -28.10 -8.96
N SER A 613 29.45 -29.00 -9.15
CA SER A 613 28.14 -28.92 -8.50
C SER A 613 28.26 -28.94 -6.98
N ASN A 614 29.10 -29.81 -6.42
CA ASN A 614 29.30 -29.90 -4.97
C ASN A 614 29.94 -28.64 -4.38
N LYS A 615 30.94 -28.05 -5.06
CA LYS A 615 31.55 -26.78 -4.62
C LYS A 615 30.52 -25.64 -4.64
N LEU A 616 29.72 -25.57 -5.70
CA LEU A 616 28.75 -24.50 -5.91
C LEU A 616 27.56 -24.61 -4.92
N SER A 617 27.04 -25.82 -4.72
CA SER A 617 25.98 -26.09 -3.72
C SER A 617 26.44 -25.77 -2.30
N LYS A 618 27.69 -26.07 -1.94
CA LYS A 618 28.23 -25.76 -0.62
C LYS A 618 28.49 -24.27 -0.40
N ALA A 619 28.93 -23.55 -1.45
CA ALA A 619 29.23 -22.12 -1.34
C ALA A 619 27.98 -21.25 -1.10
N TYR A 620 26.82 -21.69 -1.60
CA TYR A 620 25.54 -20.97 -1.47
C TYR A 620 24.49 -21.77 -0.69
N GLU A 621 24.94 -22.66 0.18
CA GLU A 621 24.08 -23.48 1.04
C GLU A 621 23.14 -22.59 1.88
N GLY A 622 21.85 -22.90 1.87
CA GLY A 622 20.82 -22.11 2.56
C GLY A 622 20.32 -20.86 1.81
N LEU A 623 20.99 -20.46 0.72
CA LEU A 623 20.52 -19.37 -0.14
C LEU A 623 19.97 -19.89 -1.47
N PHE A 624 20.77 -20.61 -2.26
CA PHE A 624 20.37 -21.11 -3.58
C PHE A 624 20.19 -22.63 -3.56
N ASN A 625 19.05 -23.08 -4.11
CA ASN A 625 18.79 -24.48 -4.38
C ASN A 625 19.09 -24.75 -5.85
N PHE A 626 20.21 -25.43 -6.11
CA PHE A 626 20.61 -25.73 -7.47
C PHE A 626 20.14 -27.09 -7.93
N SER A 627 19.72 -27.14 -9.19
CA SER A 627 19.54 -28.36 -9.96
C SER A 627 20.52 -28.36 -11.13
N TYR A 628 20.98 -29.54 -11.54
CA TYR A 628 22.05 -29.66 -12.54
C TYR A 628 21.66 -30.65 -13.65
N ALA A 629 21.91 -30.28 -14.90
CA ALA A 629 21.79 -31.18 -16.05
C ALA A 629 23.03 -31.05 -16.96
N TYR A 630 23.54 -32.18 -17.45
CA TYR A 630 24.73 -32.21 -18.30
C TYR A 630 24.49 -33.00 -19.58
N GLN A 631 25.01 -32.48 -20.69
CA GLN A 631 24.99 -33.14 -21.99
C GLN A 631 26.24 -32.81 -22.81
N ALA A 632 26.78 -33.81 -23.50
CA ALA A 632 27.82 -33.58 -24.49
C ALA A 632 27.25 -32.85 -25.71
N MET A 633 27.94 -31.83 -26.20
CA MET A 633 27.49 -30.97 -27.29
C MET A 633 27.64 -31.65 -28.65
N ASN A 634 26.85 -32.69 -28.92
CA ASN A 634 26.90 -33.44 -30.18
C ASN A 634 26.08 -32.80 -31.32
N TYR A 635 25.39 -31.70 -31.04
CA TYR A 635 24.51 -30.95 -31.94
C TYR A 635 24.68 -29.44 -31.70
N GLU A 636 24.07 -28.61 -32.53
CA GLU A 636 23.98 -27.16 -32.27
C GLU A 636 23.45 -26.86 -30.86
N PHE A 637 23.98 -25.81 -30.23
CA PHE A 637 23.63 -25.42 -28.86
C PHE A 637 22.11 -25.35 -28.64
N ASN A 638 21.33 -24.83 -29.60
CA ASN A 638 19.88 -24.74 -29.45
C ASN A 638 19.19 -26.11 -29.27
N LYS A 639 19.69 -27.16 -29.92
CA LYS A 639 19.17 -28.54 -29.75
C LYS A 639 19.62 -29.16 -28.42
N VAL A 640 20.87 -28.89 -28.02
CA VAL A 640 21.41 -29.34 -26.72
C VAL A 640 20.69 -28.62 -25.57
N LYS A 641 20.41 -27.33 -25.72
CA LYS A 641 19.67 -26.50 -24.79
C LYS A 641 18.26 -27.03 -24.54
N SER A 642 17.49 -27.31 -25.60
CA SER A 642 16.15 -27.89 -25.44
C SER A 642 16.20 -29.23 -24.72
N SER A 643 17.21 -30.06 -25.01
CA SER A 643 17.41 -31.34 -24.36
C SER A 643 17.85 -31.18 -22.89
N LEU A 644 18.71 -30.22 -22.56
CA LEU A 644 19.09 -29.89 -21.18
C LEU A 644 17.93 -29.38 -20.33
N ILE A 645 17.08 -28.52 -20.88
CA ILE A 645 15.87 -28.04 -20.19
C ILE A 645 14.92 -29.22 -19.92
N GLN A 646 14.75 -30.12 -20.88
CA GLN A 646 13.97 -31.36 -20.69
C GLN A 646 14.59 -32.24 -19.59
N LEU A 647 15.91 -32.45 -19.63
CA LEU A 647 16.65 -33.20 -18.60
C LEU A 647 16.45 -32.61 -17.20
N MET A 648 16.42 -31.28 -17.07
CA MET A 648 16.15 -30.61 -15.80
C MET A 648 14.73 -30.81 -15.29
N ALA A 649 13.73 -30.85 -16.17
CA ALA A 649 12.35 -31.11 -15.76
C ALA A 649 12.16 -32.49 -15.11
N HIS A 650 13.11 -33.41 -15.33
CA HIS A 650 13.13 -34.73 -14.70
C HIS A 650 14.01 -34.79 -13.43
N ASN A 651 14.68 -33.70 -13.03
CA ASN A 651 15.56 -33.69 -11.86
C ASN A 651 14.81 -33.35 -10.57
N ILE A 652 14.73 -34.34 -9.67
CA ILE A 652 14.10 -34.21 -8.34
C ILE A 652 15.19 -34.19 -7.24
N SER A 653 16.46 -34.31 -7.62
CA SER A 653 17.62 -34.42 -6.72
C SER A 653 18.64 -33.30 -6.96
N GLN A 654 19.51 -33.01 -5.99
CA GLN A 654 20.65 -32.10 -6.16
C GLN A 654 21.81 -32.70 -6.98
N GLU A 655 21.64 -33.91 -7.52
CA GLU A 655 22.67 -34.59 -8.32
C GLU A 655 22.65 -34.13 -9.80
N VAL A 656 23.79 -34.24 -10.46
CA VAL A 656 23.92 -33.91 -11.90
C VAL A 656 23.26 -34.99 -12.74
N ILE A 657 22.19 -34.65 -13.46
CA ILE A 657 21.55 -35.57 -14.41
C ILE A 657 22.29 -35.55 -15.74
N TYR A 658 22.74 -36.73 -16.17
CA TYR A 658 23.39 -36.94 -17.46
C TYR A 658 22.36 -37.41 -18.49
N SER A 659 22.48 -36.95 -19.75
CA SER A 659 21.69 -37.54 -20.85
C SER A 659 22.07 -39.02 -21.05
N ASP A 660 21.32 -39.94 -20.44
CA ASP A 660 21.51 -41.38 -20.58
C ASP A 660 20.27 -42.03 -21.26
N LYS A 661 20.40 -43.28 -21.70
CA LYS A 661 19.33 -44.08 -22.31
C LYS A 661 18.04 -44.12 -21.47
N SER A 662 18.14 -43.91 -20.16
CA SER A 662 17.01 -43.84 -19.23
C SER A 662 16.04 -42.71 -19.56
N ILE A 663 16.52 -41.56 -20.04
CA ILE A 663 15.68 -40.37 -20.25
C ILE A 663 14.93 -40.46 -21.58
N ARG A 664 15.55 -41.00 -22.64
CA ARG A 664 14.83 -41.34 -23.87
C ARG A 664 13.71 -42.35 -23.61
N LYS A 665 13.97 -43.34 -22.76
CA LYS A 665 12.97 -44.31 -22.33
C LYS A 665 11.83 -43.62 -21.54
N GLN A 666 12.13 -42.61 -20.74
CA GLN A 666 11.13 -41.82 -20.02
C GLN A 666 10.29 -40.96 -20.97
N GLU A 667 10.91 -40.27 -21.94
CA GLU A 667 10.20 -39.50 -22.97
C GLU A 667 9.28 -40.38 -23.84
N GLU A 668 9.77 -41.56 -24.26
CA GLU A 668 8.96 -42.56 -24.95
C GLU A 668 7.78 -43.04 -24.10
N THR A 669 8.00 -43.19 -22.79
CA THR A 669 6.95 -43.58 -21.83
C THR A 669 5.91 -42.45 -21.65
N GLU A 670 6.34 -41.20 -21.45
CA GLU A 670 5.44 -40.04 -21.33
C GLU A 670 4.62 -39.83 -22.60
N SER A 671 5.24 -39.96 -23.79
CA SER A 671 4.54 -39.85 -25.07
C SER A 671 3.49 -40.95 -25.25
N LEU A 672 3.82 -42.19 -24.87
CA LEU A 672 2.88 -43.32 -24.89
C LEU A 672 1.70 -43.09 -23.93
N TYR A 673 1.96 -42.53 -22.74
CA TYR A 673 0.93 -42.18 -21.76
C TYR A 673 -0.01 -41.11 -22.32
N LEU A 674 0.52 -40.04 -22.91
CA LEU A 674 -0.27 -38.97 -23.51
C LEU A 674 -1.16 -39.48 -24.64
N GLN A 675 -0.61 -40.25 -25.58
CA GLN A 675 -1.39 -40.85 -26.67
C GLN A 675 -2.51 -41.76 -26.15
N THR A 676 -2.21 -42.54 -25.10
CA THR A 676 -3.19 -43.45 -24.50
C THR A 676 -4.30 -42.66 -23.78
N LEU A 677 -3.96 -41.61 -23.03
CA LEU A 677 -4.92 -40.74 -22.36
C LEU A 677 -5.83 -40.01 -23.34
N ASP A 678 -5.27 -39.44 -24.40
CA ASP A 678 -6.05 -38.78 -25.46
C ASP A 678 -7.07 -39.74 -26.08
N ASN A 679 -6.67 -40.98 -26.34
CA ASN A 679 -7.56 -42.00 -26.88
C ASN A 679 -8.69 -42.34 -25.89
N ILE A 680 -8.36 -42.53 -24.61
CA ILE A 680 -9.33 -42.82 -23.54
C ILE A 680 -10.33 -41.65 -23.38
N ILE A 681 -9.84 -40.42 -23.34
CA ILE A 681 -10.68 -39.21 -23.22
C ILE A 681 -11.59 -39.07 -24.44
N LYS A 682 -11.08 -39.30 -25.66
CA LYS A 682 -11.88 -39.29 -26.90
C LYS A 682 -12.96 -40.39 -26.91
N GLN A 683 -12.66 -41.57 -26.38
CA GLN A 683 -13.60 -42.67 -26.24
C GLN A 683 -14.67 -42.42 -25.16
N LYS A 684 -14.50 -41.40 -24.31
CA LYS A 684 -15.45 -40.97 -23.26
C LYS A 684 -15.85 -42.06 -22.27
N THR A 685 -15.08 -43.14 -22.18
CA THR A 685 -15.28 -44.22 -21.21
C THR A 685 -13.95 -44.66 -20.64
N ILE A 686 -13.93 -44.92 -19.33
CA ILE A 686 -12.81 -45.53 -18.62
C ILE A 686 -13.35 -46.63 -17.72
N LYS A 687 -12.64 -47.76 -17.63
CA LYS A 687 -12.96 -48.82 -16.66
C LYS A 687 -12.55 -48.36 -15.26
N LEU A 688 -13.42 -48.56 -14.28
CA LEU A 688 -13.12 -48.23 -12.90
C LEU A 688 -12.81 -49.52 -12.12
N LYS A 689 -11.81 -49.43 -11.24
CA LYS A 689 -11.51 -50.44 -10.23
C LYS A 689 -12.15 -50.01 -8.91
N HIS A 690 -12.90 -50.91 -8.30
CA HIS A 690 -13.56 -50.67 -7.02
C HIS A 690 -12.71 -51.24 -5.89
N LEU A 691 -12.37 -50.39 -4.92
CA LEU A 691 -11.67 -50.79 -3.70
C LEU A 691 -12.65 -50.66 -2.54
N TYR A 692 -13.01 -51.79 -1.94
CA TYR A 692 -14.02 -51.84 -0.89
C TYR A 692 -13.45 -51.39 0.44
N ILE A 693 -14.28 -50.67 1.20
CA ILE A 693 -13.98 -50.23 2.56
C ILE A 693 -15.07 -50.79 3.47
N LYS A 694 -14.63 -51.63 4.40
CA LYS A 694 -15.50 -52.43 5.25
C LYS A 694 -15.53 -51.84 6.64
N ASN A 695 -16.72 -51.76 7.24
CA ASN A 695 -16.81 -51.63 8.69
C ASN A 695 -16.54 -53.01 9.28
N TRP A 696 -15.40 -53.18 9.96
CA TRP A 696 -14.98 -54.51 10.41
C TRP A 696 -15.82 -55.03 11.59
N LYS A 697 -16.40 -54.14 12.41
CA LYS A 697 -17.31 -54.53 13.50
C LYS A 697 -18.56 -55.22 12.96
N HIS A 698 -19.13 -54.68 11.88
CA HIS A 698 -20.37 -55.20 11.27
C HIS A 698 -20.16 -56.07 10.03
N GLN A 699 -18.91 -56.26 9.61
CA GLN A 699 -18.52 -56.98 8.40
C GLN A 699 -19.25 -56.51 7.12
N LYS A 700 -19.63 -55.23 7.05
CA LYS A 700 -20.41 -54.66 5.95
C LYS A 700 -19.58 -53.66 5.15
N VAL A 701 -19.63 -53.75 3.82
CA VAL A 701 -19.09 -52.71 2.95
C VAL A 701 -19.89 -51.43 3.15
N THR A 702 -19.20 -50.35 3.50
CA THR A 702 -19.82 -49.04 3.75
C THR A 702 -19.43 -48.00 2.70
N HIS A 703 -18.19 -48.10 2.20
CA HIS A 703 -17.67 -47.21 1.18
C HIS A 703 -16.98 -47.99 0.05
N ILE A 704 -16.91 -47.39 -1.13
CA ILE A 704 -16.14 -47.87 -2.26
C ILE A 704 -15.25 -46.74 -2.76
N GLU A 705 -13.94 -46.92 -2.68
CA GLU A 705 -12.97 -46.03 -3.32
C GLU A 705 -12.83 -46.41 -4.80
N ILE A 706 -13.01 -45.41 -5.65
CA ILE A 706 -12.88 -45.53 -7.09
C ILE A 706 -11.44 -45.25 -7.48
N LYS A 707 -10.83 -46.18 -8.21
CA LYS A 707 -9.59 -45.91 -8.93
C LYS A 707 -9.78 -46.14 -10.42
N PRO A 708 -9.18 -45.34 -11.30
CA PRO A 708 -9.09 -45.69 -12.71
C PRO A 708 -8.43 -47.07 -12.84
N HIS A 709 -9.03 -47.97 -13.60
CA HIS A 709 -8.34 -49.21 -13.97
C HIS A 709 -7.31 -48.85 -15.03
N HIS A 710 -6.05 -48.77 -14.60
CA HIS A 710 -4.94 -48.53 -15.49
C HIS A 710 -4.90 -49.65 -16.54
N LEU A 711 -4.97 -49.31 -17.82
CA LEU A 711 -4.55 -50.23 -18.88
C LEU A 711 -3.12 -50.69 -18.57
N ASN A 712 -2.71 -51.87 -19.05
CA ASN A 712 -1.34 -52.41 -18.84
C ASN A 712 -0.19 -51.42 -19.16
N ILE A 713 -0.50 -50.34 -19.88
CA ILE A 713 0.41 -49.28 -20.30
C ILE A 713 0.56 -48.17 -19.24
N LEU A 714 -0.48 -47.84 -18.45
CA LEU A 714 -0.52 -46.70 -17.51
C LEU A 714 -0.18 -47.09 -16.06
N THR A 715 0.86 -47.89 -15.85
CA THR A 715 1.17 -48.51 -14.55
C THR A 715 1.84 -47.59 -13.53
N ASP A 716 2.53 -46.54 -13.95
CA ASP A 716 3.23 -45.61 -13.06
C ASP A 716 2.35 -44.39 -12.75
N LYS A 717 1.89 -44.30 -11.50
CA LYS A 717 1.03 -43.20 -11.01
C LYS A 717 1.73 -41.84 -11.14
N LYS A 718 3.05 -41.78 -10.94
CA LYS A 718 3.79 -40.53 -10.97
C LYS A 718 3.88 -39.99 -12.39
N VAL A 719 4.30 -40.83 -13.33
CA VAL A 719 4.35 -40.48 -14.76
C VAL A 719 2.96 -40.10 -15.28
N LEU A 720 1.91 -40.81 -14.85
CA LEU A 720 0.54 -40.46 -15.20
C LEU A 720 0.15 -39.06 -14.74
N ASN A 721 0.37 -38.74 -13.45
CA ASN A 721 0.06 -37.43 -12.90
C ASN A 721 0.88 -36.33 -13.60
N ASP A 722 2.17 -36.55 -13.83
CA ASP A 722 3.04 -35.60 -14.53
C ASP A 722 2.54 -35.32 -15.96
N VAL A 723 2.09 -36.34 -16.68
CA VAL A 723 1.54 -36.18 -18.05
C VAL A 723 0.19 -35.44 -18.01
N LEU A 724 -0.66 -35.71 -17.02
CA LEU A 724 -1.94 -35.01 -16.87
C LEU A 724 -1.73 -33.52 -16.57
N ASP A 725 -0.80 -33.20 -15.66
CA ASP A 725 -0.44 -31.83 -15.26
C ASP A 725 0.20 -31.06 -16.42
N LYS A 726 1.22 -31.64 -17.08
CA LYS A 726 1.96 -30.97 -18.19
C LYS A 726 1.08 -30.63 -19.40
N ASN A 727 -0.04 -31.34 -19.58
CA ASN A 727 -0.91 -31.21 -20.75
C ASN A 727 -2.32 -30.68 -20.42
N ASP A 728 -2.55 -30.17 -19.21
CA ASP A 728 -3.84 -29.62 -18.76
C ASP A 728 -5.02 -30.61 -18.91
N LEU A 729 -4.77 -31.91 -18.74
CA LEU A 729 -5.76 -32.97 -18.98
C LEU A 729 -6.55 -33.36 -17.72
N ASN A 730 -6.15 -32.91 -16.53
CA ASN A 730 -6.77 -33.23 -15.24
C ASN A 730 -8.29 -33.06 -15.22
N ILE A 731 -8.79 -31.91 -15.67
CA ILE A 731 -10.23 -31.61 -15.68
C ILE A 731 -10.99 -32.56 -16.62
N ALA A 732 -10.41 -32.90 -17.78
CA ALA A 732 -11.04 -33.81 -18.72
C ALA A 732 -11.08 -35.24 -18.15
N TYR A 733 -10.00 -35.62 -17.47
CA TYR A 733 -9.85 -36.93 -16.82
C TYR A 733 -10.83 -37.09 -15.64
N ASP A 734 -10.97 -36.11 -14.76
CA ASP A 734 -11.92 -36.15 -13.65
C ASP A 734 -13.38 -36.26 -14.13
N LYS A 735 -13.72 -35.53 -15.20
CA LYS A 735 -15.05 -35.64 -15.84
C LYS A 735 -15.30 -37.02 -16.41
N LEU A 736 -14.26 -37.65 -16.97
CA LEU A 736 -14.34 -39.00 -17.52
C LEU A 736 -14.63 -40.01 -16.41
N ILE A 737 -13.87 -39.95 -15.31
CA ILE A 737 -14.06 -40.83 -14.14
C ILE A 737 -15.47 -40.66 -13.57
N MET A 738 -15.93 -39.41 -13.38
CA MET A 738 -17.27 -39.11 -12.88
C MET A 738 -18.37 -39.68 -13.80
N ASN A 739 -18.21 -39.54 -15.11
CA ASN A 739 -19.20 -40.05 -16.07
C ASN A 739 -19.24 -41.58 -16.11
N SER A 740 -18.09 -42.25 -16.04
CA SER A 740 -18.01 -43.70 -15.87
C SER A 740 -18.67 -44.15 -14.56
N LEU A 741 -18.41 -43.45 -13.46
CA LEU A 741 -18.99 -43.78 -12.16
C LEU A 741 -20.52 -43.71 -12.19
N ILE A 742 -21.09 -42.67 -12.80
CA ILE A 742 -22.54 -42.52 -12.96
C ILE A 742 -23.15 -43.65 -13.81
N GLN A 743 -22.41 -44.17 -14.79
CA GLN A 743 -22.88 -45.30 -15.61
C GLN A 743 -22.86 -46.61 -14.84
N GLU A 744 -21.82 -46.85 -14.03
CA GLU A 744 -21.69 -48.04 -13.20
C GLU A 744 -22.65 -48.01 -12.01
N SER A 745 -22.83 -46.86 -11.36
CA SER A 745 -23.72 -46.72 -10.19
C SER A 745 -25.18 -47.01 -10.53
N LYS A 746 -25.62 -46.73 -11.78
CA LYS A 746 -26.97 -47.08 -12.26
C LYS A 746 -27.25 -48.58 -12.24
N LYS A 747 -26.23 -49.43 -12.19
CA LYS A 747 -26.36 -50.89 -12.15
C LYS A 747 -26.44 -51.45 -10.72
N LEU A 748 -26.26 -50.60 -9.69
CA LEU A 748 -26.19 -51.01 -8.30
C LEU A 748 -27.42 -50.53 -7.52
N ASP A 749 -28.23 -51.46 -7.00
CA ASP A 749 -29.47 -51.15 -6.26
C ASP A 749 -29.24 -50.76 -4.77
N LYS A 750 -28.00 -50.82 -4.26
CA LYS A 750 -27.69 -50.57 -2.84
C LYS A 750 -27.13 -49.16 -2.61
N LEU A 751 -27.60 -48.51 -1.54
CA LEU A 751 -27.05 -47.25 -1.06
C LEU A 751 -25.61 -47.46 -0.57
N LEU A 752 -24.66 -46.95 -1.34
CA LEU A 752 -23.22 -47.01 -1.10
C LEU A 752 -22.63 -45.61 -1.10
N ARG A 753 -21.61 -45.39 -0.26
CA ARG A 753 -20.83 -44.15 -0.24
C ARG A 753 -19.62 -44.31 -1.15
N TRP A 754 -19.48 -43.44 -2.14
CA TRP A 754 -18.35 -43.47 -3.07
C TRP A 754 -17.25 -42.52 -2.59
N ILE A 755 -16.01 -42.96 -2.73
CA ILE A 755 -14.83 -42.14 -2.49
C ILE A 755 -14.13 -41.95 -3.84
N LEU A 756 -14.13 -40.73 -4.36
CA LEU A 756 -13.69 -40.41 -5.72
C LEU A 756 -12.42 -39.54 -5.68
N PRO A 757 -11.33 -39.92 -6.35
CA PRO A 757 -10.20 -39.03 -6.53
C PRO A 757 -10.60 -37.81 -7.36
N ILE A 758 -10.09 -36.64 -7.00
CA ILE A 758 -10.27 -35.41 -7.76
C ILE A 758 -8.95 -34.64 -7.83
N SER A 759 -8.68 -33.99 -8.96
CA SER A 759 -7.53 -33.09 -9.10
C SER A 759 -7.80 -31.72 -8.48
N ILE A 760 -6.72 -31.03 -8.10
CA ILE A 760 -6.79 -29.64 -7.62
C ILE A 760 -7.30 -28.69 -8.72
N ASP A 761 -7.00 -28.96 -9.99
CA ASP A 761 -7.42 -28.13 -11.13
C ASP A 761 -8.93 -28.13 -11.31
N SER A 762 -9.58 -29.27 -11.08
CA SER A 762 -11.03 -29.38 -11.09
C SER A 762 -11.68 -28.55 -9.99
N ILE A 763 -11.05 -28.44 -8.81
CA ILE A 763 -11.55 -27.63 -7.69
C ILE A 763 -11.35 -26.13 -7.97
N LYS A 764 -10.13 -25.73 -8.35
CA LYS A 764 -9.78 -24.33 -8.68
C LYS A 764 -10.66 -23.78 -9.80
N SER A 765 -11.00 -24.62 -10.78
CA SER A 765 -11.95 -24.26 -11.82
C SER A 765 -13.39 -24.37 -11.31
N LYS A 766 -13.95 -23.28 -10.76
CA LYS A 766 -15.37 -23.21 -10.32
C LYS A 766 -16.35 -23.73 -11.38
N LYS A 767 -16.06 -23.53 -12.67
CA LYS A 767 -16.88 -24.05 -13.79
C LYS A 767 -16.79 -25.57 -13.90
N ALA A 768 -15.60 -26.15 -13.81
CA ALA A 768 -15.40 -27.60 -13.84
C ALA A 768 -15.99 -28.26 -12.59
N PHE A 769 -15.73 -27.70 -11.40
CA PHE A 769 -16.26 -28.22 -10.15
C PHE A 769 -17.78 -28.21 -10.14
N ASN A 770 -18.43 -27.10 -10.52
CA ASN A 770 -19.88 -27.03 -10.60
C ASN A 770 -20.47 -28.02 -11.62
N TYR A 771 -19.74 -28.32 -12.70
CA TYR A 771 -20.15 -29.39 -13.61
C TYR A 771 -20.12 -30.75 -12.90
N LEU A 772 -19.06 -31.06 -12.16
CA LEU A 772 -18.97 -32.32 -11.40
C LEU A 772 -20.08 -32.42 -10.34
N LEU A 773 -20.37 -31.34 -9.60
CA LEU A 773 -21.46 -31.30 -8.62
C LEU A 773 -22.84 -31.56 -9.25
N ARG A 774 -23.14 -30.91 -10.38
CA ARG A 774 -24.39 -31.16 -11.13
C ARG A 774 -24.51 -32.60 -11.62
N ARG A 775 -23.38 -33.25 -11.93
CA ARG A 775 -23.36 -34.65 -12.35
C ARG A 775 -23.56 -35.57 -11.14
N LEU A 776 -23.04 -35.22 -9.97
CA LEU A 776 -23.29 -35.93 -8.71
C LEU A 776 -24.77 -35.91 -8.30
N GLU A 777 -25.52 -34.85 -8.57
CA GLU A 777 -26.97 -34.79 -8.33
C GLU A 777 -27.76 -35.88 -9.08
N VAL A 778 -27.19 -36.46 -10.15
CA VAL A 778 -27.79 -37.60 -10.87
C VAL A 778 -27.72 -38.88 -10.03
N MET A 779 -26.77 -38.98 -9.10
CA MET A 779 -26.59 -40.11 -8.19
C MET A 779 -27.38 -39.92 -6.88
N LYS A 780 -28.67 -39.56 -6.97
CA LYS A 780 -29.53 -39.14 -5.84
C LYS A 780 -29.54 -40.06 -4.61
N ASN A 781 -29.25 -41.35 -4.80
CA ASN A 781 -29.24 -42.35 -3.74
C ASN A 781 -27.83 -42.68 -3.21
N HIS A 782 -26.80 -41.92 -3.59
CA HIS A 782 -25.43 -42.15 -3.20
C HIS A 782 -24.79 -40.88 -2.64
N HIS A 783 -23.95 -41.04 -1.62
CA HIS A 783 -23.08 -39.97 -1.15
C HIS A 783 -21.70 -40.12 -1.79
N VAL A 784 -21.12 -39.02 -2.24
CA VAL A 784 -19.76 -39.02 -2.81
C VAL A 784 -18.87 -38.14 -1.95
N SER A 785 -17.71 -38.68 -1.58
CA SER A 785 -16.63 -37.94 -0.91
C SER A 785 -15.45 -37.84 -1.86
N PHE A 786 -14.80 -36.68 -1.91
CA PHE A 786 -13.61 -36.51 -2.74
C PHE A 786 -12.33 -36.83 -1.96
N VAL A 787 -11.41 -37.55 -2.59
CA VAL A 787 -10.06 -37.80 -2.05
C VAL A 787 -9.08 -36.80 -2.62
N LEU A 788 -8.31 -36.19 -1.71
CA LEU A 788 -7.20 -35.31 -2.02
C LEU A 788 -5.95 -35.78 -1.26
N ASP A 789 -4.81 -35.76 -1.94
CA ASP A 789 -3.51 -35.85 -1.28
C ASP A 789 -3.28 -34.52 -0.51
N ILE A 790 -2.63 -34.59 0.65
CA ILE A 790 -2.50 -33.45 1.56
C ILE A 790 -1.76 -32.26 0.95
N ASP A 791 -0.73 -32.54 0.14
CA ASP A 791 0.03 -31.51 -0.56
C ASP A 791 -0.85 -30.72 -1.52
N ASP A 792 -1.82 -31.38 -2.15
CA ASP A 792 -2.76 -30.72 -3.04
C ASP A 792 -3.83 -29.93 -2.28
N TYR A 793 -4.25 -30.42 -1.11
CA TYR A 793 -5.14 -29.67 -0.23
C TYR A 793 -4.49 -28.38 0.28
N LEU A 794 -3.21 -28.43 0.65
CA LEU A 794 -2.44 -27.26 1.11
C LEU A 794 -2.23 -26.19 0.01
N LYS A 795 -2.24 -26.59 -1.27
CA LYS A 795 -2.14 -25.68 -2.41
C LYS A 795 -3.47 -24.95 -2.74
N LEU A 796 -4.57 -25.27 -2.06
CA LEU A 796 -5.85 -24.58 -2.24
C LEU A 796 -5.84 -23.22 -1.53
N SER A 797 -6.39 -22.19 -2.19
CA SER A 797 -6.53 -20.88 -1.54
C SER A 797 -7.60 -20.94 -0.44
N SER A 798 -7.56 -19.99 0.51
CA SER A 798 -8.63 -19.86 1.52
C SER A 798 -10.02 -19.67 0.90
N SER A 799 -10.10 -19.09 -0.30
CA SER A 799 -11.35 -18.94 -1.04
C SER A 799 -11.88 -20.27 -1.61
N ASP A 800 -10.99 -21.16 -2.06
CA ASP A 800 -11.36 -22.49 -2.55
C ASP A 800 -11.81 -23.38 -1.39
N GLN A 801 -11.12 -23.30 -0.25
CA GLN A 801 -11.49 -24.02 0.97
C GLN A 801 -12.86 -23.57 1.50
N THR A 802 -13.11 -22.26 1.52
CA THR A 802 -14.42 -21.70 1.90
C THR A 802 -15.52 -22.18 0.94
N TYR A 803 -15.23 -22.21 -0.36
CA TYR A 803 -16.17 -22.68 -1.37
C TYR A 803 -16.53 -24.17 -1.22
N LEU A 804 -15.56 -25.02 -0.87
CA LEU A 804 -15.81 -26.43 -0.55
C LEU A 804 -16.71 -26.58 0.69
N GLN A 805 -16.53 -25.73 1.70
CA GLN A 805 -17.37 -25.71 2.91
C GLN A 805 -18.80 -25.24 2.61
N GLU A 806 -18.98 -24.16 1.85
CA GLU A 806 -20.30 -23.65 1.45
C GLU A 806 -21.11 -24.67 0.65
N LYS A 807 -20.43 -25.54 -0.09
CA LYS A 807 -21.04 -26.61 -0.88
C LYS A 807 -21.25 -27.91 -0.10
N GLU A 808 -20.95 -27.92 1.21
CA GLU A 808 -21.08 -29.08 2.10
C GLU A 808 -20.43 -30.35 1.52
N ILE A 809 -19.28 -30.19 0.89
CA ILE A 809 -18.59 -31.28 0.20
C ILE A 809 -17.84 -32.14 1.20
N SER A 810 -18.11 -33.45 1.15
CA SER A 810 -17.37 -34.43 1.95
C SER A 810 -15.97 -34.64 1.38
N ILE A 811 -14.94 -34.43 2.21
CA ILE A 811 -13.53 -34.55 1.82
C ILE A 811 -12.85 -35.65 2.65
N CYS A 812 -12.05 -36.44 1.95
CA CYS A 812 -11.17 -37.45 2.51
C CYS A 812 -9.71 -37.06 2.23
N ILE A 813 -8.89 -36.90 3.26
CA ILE A 813 -7.48 -36.55 3.12
C ILE A 813 -6.61 -37.80 3.12
N LYS A 814 -5.61 -37.82 2.24
CA LYS A 814 -4.56 -38.82 2.21
C LYS A 814 -3.19 -38.15 2.34
N GLY A 815 -2.34 -38.64 3.24
CA GLY A 815 -1.01 -38.06 3.47
C GLY A 815 -0.30 -38.70 4.65
N GLN A 816 0.95 -38.31 4.89
CA GLN A 816 1.66 -38.74 6.10
C GLN A 816 1.08 -38.01 7.32
N ILE A 817 1.08 -38.67 8.48
CA ILE A 817 0.41 -38.12 9.66
C ILE A 817 1.03 -36.81 10.15
N ARG A 818 2.34 -36.64 9.98
CA ARG A 818 3.05 -35.40 10.32
C ARG A 818 2.48 -34.22 9.54
N ASP A 819 2.31 -34.37 8.24
CA ASP A 819 1.78 -33.33 7.37
C ASP A 819 0.33 -33.02 7.72
N ILE A 820 -0.47 -34.03 8.07
CA ILE A 820 -1.87 -33.86 8.49
C ILE A 820 -1.98 -32.95 9.73
N PHE A 821 -1.00 -33.00 10.64
CA PHE A 821 -1.00 -32.11 11.80
C PHE A 821 -0.59 -30.67 11.50
N THR A 822 0.14 -30.41 10.41
CA THR A 822 0.53 -29.05 9.97
C THR A 822 -0.65 -28.20 9.48
N LEU A 823 -1.81 -28.80 9.27
CA LEU A 823 -3.03 -28.09 8.88
C LEU A 823 -3.59 -27.28 10.08
N GLU A 824 -3.32 -25.98 10.12
CA GLU A 824 -3.76 -25.07 11.20
C GLU A 824 -5.27 -24.76 11.17
N SER A 825 -5.95 -24.95 10.02
CA SER A 825 -7.27 -24.36 9.76
C SER A 825 -8.35 -25.34 9.28
N LEU A 826 -8.46 -26.53 9.86
CA LEU A 826 -9.56 -27.43 9.55
C LEU A 826 -10.73 -27.27 10.53
N LYS A 827 -11.84 -26.70 10.04
CA LYS A 827 -13.16 -27.15 10.50
C LYS A 827 -13.28 -28.64 10.15
N THR A 828 -13.89 -29.42 11.03
CA THR A 828 -13.94 -30.90 10.98
C THR A 828 -14.18 -31.45 9.57
N LEU A 829 -13.17 -32.10 8.98
CA LEU A 829 -13.29 -32.85 7.73
C LEU A 829 -13.90 -34.24 7.98
N ASP A 830 -14.42 -34.89 6.95
CA ASP A 830 -15.19 -36.12 7.15
C ASP A 830 -14.30 -37.37 7.30
N TYR A 831 -13.25 -37.52 6.50
CA TYR A 831 -12.42 -38.73 6.49
C TYR A 831 -10.92 -38.45 6.39
N VAL A 832 -10.11 -39.36 6.95
CA VAL A 832 -8.65 -39.40 6.77
C VAL A 832 -8.16 -40.83 6.57
N TYR A 833 -7.22 -41.03 5.65
CA TYR A 833 -6.50 -42.29 5.49
C TYR A 833 -5.28 -42.33 6.42
N ILE A 834 -5.10 -43.48 7.07
CA ILE A 834 -3.84 -43.83 7.73
C ILE A 834 -3.31 -45.13 7.12
N ASP A 835 -1.99 -45.24 7.03
CA ASP A 835 -1.31 -46.43 6.57
C ASP A 835 -0.76 -47.29 7.72
N GLU A 836 -0.19 -48.42 7.36
CA GLU A 836 0.55 -49.33 8.24
C GLU A 836 1.63 -48.62 9.07
N SER A 837 2.42 -47.73 8.45
CA SER A 837 3.53 -47.06 9.13
C SER A 837 3.05 -46.21 10.31
N THR A 838 1.88 -45.60 10.13
CA THR A 838 1.20 -44.81 11.14
C THR A 838 0.58 -45.69 12.23
N PHE A 839 -0.05 -46.80 11.83
CA PHE A 839 -0.72 -47.71 12.73
C PHE A 839 0.27 -48.44 13.65
N ASN A 840 1.45 -48.80 13.16
CA ASN A 840 2.45 -49.58 13.89
C ASN A 840 3.46 -48.73 14.69
N HIS A 841 3.33 -47.41 14.69
CA HIS A 841 4.25 -46.53 15.43
C HIS A 841 4.02 -46.55 16.94
N GLU A 842 5.07 -46.30 17.73
CA GLU A 842 5.04 -46.24 19.20
C GLU A 842 4.07 -45.19 19.79
N PHE A 843 3.64 -44.21 18.99
CA PHE A 843 2.75 -43.12 19.40
C PHE A 843 1.40 -43.15 18.68
N ASN A 844 1.06 -44.27 18.04
CA ASN A 844 -0.16 -44.45 17.25
C ASN A 844 -1.42 -43.95 17.97
N GLN A 845 -1.66 -44.34 19.23
CA GLN A 845 -2.84 -43.94 19.99
C GLN A 845 -2.99 -42.42 20.11
N ILE A 846 -1.88 -41.71 20.40
CA ILE A 846 -1.88 -40.25 20.53
C ILE A 846 -2.29 -39.61 19.20
N TRP A 847 -1.76 -40.15 18.09
CA TRP A 847 -2.09 -39.62 16.78
C TRP A 847 -3.52 -39.93 16.36
N ILE A 848 -4.02 -41.13 16.64
CA ILE A 848 -5.42 -41.48 16.39
C ILE A 848 -6.37 -40.58 17.19
N ASP A 849 -6.09 -40.35 18.48
CA ASP A 849 -6.89 -39.46 19.32
C ASP A 849 -6.88 -38.02 18.80
N ALA A 850 -5.73 -37.55 18.30
CA ALA A 850 -5.60 -36.23 17.69
C ALA A 850 -6.33 -36.14 16.34
N LEU A 851 -6.30 -37.19 15.51
CA LEU A 851 -7.05 -37.27 14.27
C LEU A 851 -8.56 -37.29 14.54
N LYS A 852 -9.05 -38.02 15.54
CA LYS A 852 -10.48 -38.04 15.90
C LYS A 852 -11.04 -36.70 16.34
N LYS A 853 -10.20 -35.81 16.89
CA LYS A 853 -10.61 -34.42 17.18
C LYS A 853 -10.83 -33.59 15.91
N ARG A 854 -10.19 -33.96 14.80
CA ARG A 854 -10.18 -33.20 13.53
C ARG A 854 -11.01 -33.84 12.41
N PHE A 855 -11.20 -35.15 12.46
CA PHE A 855 -11.88 -35.94 11.43
C PHE A 855 -13.01 -36.78 12.03
N LYS A 856 -14.14 -36.89 11.32
CA LYS A 856 -15.29 -37.70 11.80
C LYS A 856 -14.99 -39.20 11.76
N HIS A 857 -14.27 -39.65 10.74
CA HIS A 857 -13.93 -41.06 10.55
C HIS A 857 -12.47 -41.23 10.10
N ILE A 858 -11.85 -42.30 10.56
CA ILE A 858 -10.50 -42.73 10.15
C ILE A 858 -10.64 -44.02 9.35
N ILE A 859 -10.00 -44.07 8.18
CA ILE A 859 -9.93 -45.26 7.34
C ILE A 859 -8.51 -45.80 7.40
N TYR A 860 -8.36 -47.01 7.96
CA TYR A 860 -7.07 -47.68 7.99
C TYR A 860 -6.86 -48.51 6.72
N ASP A 861 -5.87 -48.13 5.92
CA ASP A 861 -5.41 -48.88 4.75
C ASP A 861 -4.30 -49.85 5.19
N HIS A 862 -4.68 -51.07 5.51
CA HIS A 862 -3.77 -52.10 6.01
C HIS A 862 -3.00 -52.82 4.89
N GLY A 863 -3.32 -52.53 3.62
CA GLY A 863 -2.70 -53.20 2.48
C GLY A 863 -2.85 -54.72 2.53
N GLN A 864 -1.73 -55.41 2.77
CA GLN A 864 -1.65 -56.88 2.89
C GLN A 864 -1.35 -57.35 4.32
N GLU A 865 -1.25 -56.43 5.28
CA GLU A 865 -0.95 -56.79 6.66
C GLU A 865 -2.11 -57.55 7.32
N THR A 866 -1.74 -58.35 8.32
CA THR A 866 -2.71 -59.10 9.13
C THR A 866 -3.37 -58.16 10.13
N LEU A 867 -4.70 -58.04 10.07
CA LEU A 867 -5.45 -57.20 11.00
C LEU A 867 -5.59 -57.86 12.38
N VAL A 868 -5.11 -57.17 13.43
CA VAL A 868 -5.32 -57.57 14.81
C VAL A 868 -6.53 -56.81 15.38
N LYS A 869 -7.63 -57.54 15.64
CA LYS A 869 -8.89 -56.94 16.13
C LYS A 869 -8.73 -56.12 17.41
N ALA A 870 -7.92 -56.61 18.35
CA ALA A 870 -7.68 -55.92 19.62
C ALA A 870 -7.06 -54.53 19.43
N ASP A 871 -6.22 -54.35 18.40
CA ASP A 871 -5.61 -53.05 18.11
C ASP A 871 -6.60 -52.06 17.49
N LEU A 872 -7.48 -52.55 16.61
CA LEU A 872 -8.56 -51.74 16.04
C LEU A 872 -9.59 -51.32 17.10
N GLU A 873 -9.87 -52.19 18.08
CA GLU A 873 -10.72 -51.87 19.24
C GLU A 873 -10.07 -50.83 20.14
N ARG A 874 -8.79 -51.02 20.48
CA ARG A 874 -8.02 -50.10 21.32
C ARG A 874 -7.95 -48.69 20.71
N MET A 875 -7.70 -48.61 19.40
CA MET A 875 -7.63 -47.34 18.68
C MET A 875 -9.02 -46.82 18.26
N ASP A 876 -10.07 -47.63 18.45
CA ASP A 876 -11.45 -47.37 18.03
C ASP A 876 -11.53 -46.84 16.58
N ILE A 877 -10.92 -47.61 15.66
CA ILE A 877 -11.00 -47.39 14.21
C ILE A 877 -12.01 -48.37 13.67
N GLU A 878 -13.03 -47.93 12.94
CA GLU A 878 -14.09 -48.82 12.44
C GLU A 878 -13.97 -49.20 10.97
N LEU A 879 -13.36 -48.32 10.17
CA LEU A 879 -13.29 -48.46 8.71
C LEU A 879 -11.91 -48.98 8.31
N ILE A 880 -11.91 -50.09 7.58
CA ILE A 880 -10.68 -50.72 7.07
C ILE A 880 -10.74 -50.88 5.56
N LYS A 881 -9.57 -50.79 4.95
CA LYS A 881 -9.31 -50.97 3.53
C LYS A 881 -8.07 -51.86 3.38
N GLY A 882 -8.09 -52.76 2.39
CA GLY A 882 -7.01 -53.73 2.15
C GLY A 882 -7.56 -55.11 1.83
N GLU A 883 -6.72 -56.14 1.85
CA GLU A 883 -7.12 -57.52 1.52
C GLU A 883 -8.32 -58.03 2.33
N TYR A 884 -8.43 -57.63 3.61
CA TYR A 884 -9.49 -58.10 4.51
C TYR A 884 -10.85 -57.44 4.23
N ALA A 885 -10.84 -56.29 3.54
CA ALA A 885 -12.07 -55.66 3.08
C ALA A 885 -12.71 -56.45 1.90
N GLY A 886 -11.96 -57.37 1.30
CA GLY A 886 -12.37 -58.22 0.18
C GLY A 886 -12.14 -57.56 -1.17
N GLN A 887 -11.82 -58.39 -2.17
CA GLN A 887 -12.20 -58.13 -3.56
C GLN A 887 -13.57 -58.81 -3.72
N GLU A 888 -14.58 -58.16 -4.30
CA GLU A 888 -15.74 -58.94 -4.76
C GLU A 888 -15.19 -60.00 -5.73
N ASN A 889 -15.31 -61.27 -5.37
CA ASN A 889 -15.28 -62.32 -6.38
C ASN A 889 -16.41 -62.00 -7.36
N ASP A 890 -16.06 -61.90 -8.63
CA ASP A 890 -16.92 -61.56 -9.79
C ASP A 890 -18.40 -61.99 -9.67
#